data_AF-A0A2T3FQS7-F1
#
_entry.id   AF-A0A2T3FQS7-F1
#
_cell.length_a   1.000
_cell.length_b   1.000
_cell.length_c   1.000
_cell.angle_alpha   90.00
_cell.angle_beta   90.00
_cell.angle_gamma   90.00
#
_symmetry.space_group_name_H-M   'P 1'
#
loop_
_entity.id
_entity.type
_entity.pdbx_description
1 polymer ?
#
loop_
_entity_poly.entity_id
_entity_poly.type
_entity_poly.pdbx_seq_one_letter_code
_entity_poly.pdbx_strand_id
1 'polypeptide(L)'
;MQNQRQNGRPDAAVRMAGLFLVLFCVAAVLIPAKTLFTGNGFFADYIHFTESKRMYVEIAILAVLIFGGLALLKRGRSRMYWLTAVVLVFSWIHVVFLPMVVSAVYLISLLTIGRFLRKQVFFRGTVWERPYFSFYMDFLFGASFAIVVYCLLSALGVGKIAWMRLSVYALGVAALGFDFSSISCQCIMGWQTLSWMLDGRDKVSVHVIEAGKQALLFTGRHFWNRKCRKKTWWQQEFAVFKCEATANSVTGHVCVNSNKPAGSGGSREIPRRVRRAWTLAAGWCALMFLIQVGRLNIALDFDTLWYGVRSQYIVAGGTGLYENPGLVGMVYVYSKGFEVLTLPLCDLASHSYLTFFNLWLAVLGIGAMVWNAVLLTGNRKQETESRKAGTEKKLTYHSVLPGIMAAVLTVSVPGIMNMALTAKADLITWLLQLIMLGCFFQYIHVYENHWIFLSGAAGSYFLSLTMKPTSLVFSTAVFGMMGLYLLWFWFHERGAAADLFHHLVRLIGSLCLPFGALAGIWARTMKITGMPVTSVFTSIFAWLGFKMKYPFATSELPQNYQEESTLHVLARRIWQMLMQPQGEDMGHVILAWGTSLMAVLIVMLVLYGIFSKKGDEQSHIWNAALVIFFPFVIVSLISLSMLYQIDGNYFMLLYSMLILGACRAMVYFKKIGFYPLASKCLAPLLVLNLIVTAISSWAWTAGFSEIHLLNKGRVNHRAQEQARIEEKGNTLIWQEVSQNPENRVIAFGTHPYCLQFPCNVESYKDITSPWGNVELVNSPEAFETYMAYAKTDYVYAEAGYLGPGSWEWSLDLLRELIRRGSLTDLFFENGNMLARVSDTAVPEEEAQNNLELFEREYLFYDAEA
;
A
#
# COMPACT_ATOMS: atom_id res chain seq x y z
N MET A 1 -27.50 36.97 -2.69
CA MET A 1 -28.27 36.15 -1.70
C MET A 1 -29.69 36.72 -1.52
N GLN A 2 -30.57 36.68 -2.53
CA GLN A 2 -31.93 37.19 -2.33
C GLN A 2 -32.98 36.64 -3.30
N ASN A 3 -32.97 35.33 -3.60
CA ASN A 3 -34.08 34.76 -4.39
C ASN A 3 -34.43 33.28 -4.12
N GLN A 4 -34.20 32.73 -2.91
CA GLN A 4 -34.66 31.37 -2.57
C GLN A 4 -35.28 31.27 -1.17
N ARG A 5 -36.23 32.16 -0.86
CA ARG A 5 -37.16 31.97 0.25
C ARG A 5 -38.59 32.02 -0.25
N GLN A 6 -38.96 31.09 -1.14
CA GLN A 6 -40.35 30.72 -1.34
C GLN A 6 -40.45 29.18 -1.23
N ASN A 7 -41.16 28.75 -0.19
CA ASN A 7 -41.68 27.41 0.10
C ASN A 7 -40.67 26.28 0.37
N GLY A 8 -40.45 26.01 1.66
CA GLY A 8 -39.57 24.98 2.23
C GLY A 8 -40.03 23.52 2.04
N ARG A 9 -40.33 23.11 0.81
CA ARG A 9 -40.48 21.70 0.43
C ARG A 9 -39.48 21.39 -0.68
N PRO A 10 -38.54 20.43 -0.51
CA PRO A 10 -37.66 20.02 -1.61
C PRO A 10 -38.51 19.59 -2.80
N ASP A 11 -38.06 19.94 -4.00
CA ASP A 11 -38.67 19.60 -5.29
C ASP A 11 -39.09 18.12 -5.32
N ALA A 12 -40.24 17.82 -5.95
CA ALA A 12 -40.79 16.46 -5.99
C ALA A 12 -39.77 15.47 -6.57
N ALA A 13 -38.98 15.88 -7.56
CA ALA A 13 -37.89 15.10 -8.12
C ALA A 13 -36.81 14.74 -7.08
N VAL A 14 -36.42 15.68 -6.21
CA VAL A 14 -35.42 15.44 -5.15
C VAL A 14 -35.96 14.48 -4.08
N ARG A 15 -37.27 14.52 -3.81
CA ARG A 15 -37.92 13.57 -2.90
C ARG A 15 -37.98 12.16 -3.46
N MET A 16 -38.36 12.02 -4.73
CA MET A 16 -38.41 10.72 -5.43
C MET A 16 -37.03 10.08 -5.52
N ALA A 17 -36.01 10.87 -5.90
CA ALA A 17 -34.63 10.41 -5.88
C ALA A 17 -34.15 10.03 -4.48
N GLY A 18 -34.61 10.75 -3.44
CA GLY A 18 -34.34 10.42 -2.05
C GLY A 18 -34.92 9.07 -1.64
N LEU A 19 -36.19 8.82 -1.99
CA LEU A 19 -36.85 7.53 -1.73
C LEU A 19 -36.14 6.40 -2.48
N PHE A 20 -35.81 6.60 -3.76
CA PHE A 20 -35.05 5.65 -4.55
C PHE A 20 -33.69 5.32 -3.91
N LEU A 21 -32.93 6.33 -3.51
CA LEU A 21 -31.63 6.13 -2.87
C LEU A 21 -31.76 5.33 -1.57
N VAL A 22 -32.78 5.60 -0.75
CA VAL A 22 -33.03 4.84 0.48
C VAL A 22 -33.36 3.38 0.18
N LEU A 23 -34.31 3.12 -0.73
CA LEU A 23 -34.69 1.76 -1.12
C LEU A 23 -33.50 0.98 -1.70
N PHE A 24 -32.72 1.64 -2.55
CA PHE A 24 -31.52 1.05 -3.12
C PHE A 24 -30.46 0.76 -2.06
N CYS A 25 -30.26 1.64 -1.08
CA CYS A 25 -29.31 1.39 0.02
C CYS A 25 -29.78 0.25 0.93
N VAL A 26 -31.08 0.10 1.16
CA VAL A 26 -31.63 -1.05 1.89
C VAL A 26 -31.33 -2.34 1.11
N ALA A 27 -31.60 -2.37 -0.20
CA ALA A 27 -31.26 -3.52 -1.04
C ALA A 27 -29.76 -3.82 -1.05
N ALA A 28 -28.93 -2.79 -1.17
CA ALA A 28 -27.47 -2.87 -1.15
C ALA A 28 -26.92 -3.43 0.17
N VAL A 29 -27.66 -3.36 1.28
CA VAL A 29 -27.25 -3.99 2.54
C VAL A 29 -27.83 -5.40 2.67
N LEU A 30 -29.13 -5.57 2.38
CA LEU A 30 -29.84 -6.83 2.59
C LEU A 30 -29.41 -7.94 1.62
N ILE A 31 -29.11 -7.61 0.36
CA ILE A 31 -28.70 -8.61 -0.64
C ILE A 31 -27.36 -9.24 -0.26
N PRO A 32 -26.27 -8.48 -0.01
CA PRO A 32 -25.04 -9.06 0.52
C PRO A 32 -25.24 -9.77 1.85
N ALA A 33 -26.01 -9.18 2.77
CA ALA A 33 -26.20 -9.76 4.10
C ALA A 33 -26.81 -11.17 4.01
N LYS A 34 -27.82 -11.35 3.16
CA LYS A 34 -28.44 -12.65 2.92
C LYS A 34 -27.52 -13.60 2.17
N THR A 35 -26.85 -13.13 1.12
CA THR A 35 -26.10 -14.01 0.21
C THR A 35 -24.73 -14.42 0.72
N LEU A 36 -24.09 -13.61 1.58
CA LEU A 36 -22.77 -13.89 2.11
C LEU A 36 -22.80 -14.63 3.45
N PHE A 37 -23.75 -14.31 4.32
CA PHE A 37 -23.74 -14.77 5.72
C PHE A 37 -24.83 -15.80 6.05
N THR A 38 -25.58 -16.30 5.05
CA THR A 38 -26.62 -17.33 5.27
C THR A 38 -26.53 -18.44 4.24
N GLY A 39 -27.07 -19.62 4.56
CA GLY A 39 -27.06 -20.78 3.67
C GLY A 39 -25.64 -21.16 3.24
N ASN A 40 -25.42 -21.33 1.93
CA ASN A 40 -24.12 -21.69 1.35
C ASN A 40 -23.24 -20.46 1.02
N GLY A 41 -23.45 -19.32 1.69
CA GLY A 41 -22.66 -18.12 1.44
C GLY A 41 -21.22 -18.28 1.94
N PHE A 42 -20.24 -17.78 1.18
CA PHE A 42 -18.81 -17.72 1.55
C PHE A 42 -18.48 -17.42 3.02
N PHE A 43 -19.24 -16.57 3.72
CA PHE A 43 -19.00 -16.17 5.11
C PHE A 43 -20.01 -16.75 6.12
N ALA A 44 -20.91 -17.64 5.68
CA ALA A 44 -21.94 -18.23 6.53
C ALA A 44 -21.34 -18.98 7.72
N ASP A 45 -20.31 -19.80 7.49
CA ASP A 45 -19.64 -20.52 8.58
C ASP A 45 -18.67 -19.62 9.36
N TYR A 46 -17.98 -18.72 8.66
CA TYR A 46 -16.96 -17.85 9.26
C TYR A 46 -17.50 -17.00 10.40
N ILE A 47 -18.75 -16.53 10.33
CA ILE A 47 -19.34 -15.69 11.39
C ILE A 47 -19.61 -16.49 12.68
N HIS A 48 -19.69 -17.82 12.56
CA HIS A 48 -19.97 -18.73 13.67
C HIS A 48 -18.71 -19.29 14.32
N PHE A 49 -17.54 -19.14 13.70
CA PHE A 49 -16.25 -19.50 14.29
C PHE A 49 -16.02 -18.83 15.63
N THR A 50 -15.37 -19.54 16.55
CA THR A 50 -15.11 -19.08 17.91
C THR A 50 -14.16 -17.87 17.88
N GLU A 51 -13.20 -17.91 16.97
CA GLU A 51 -12.20 -16.88 16.68
C GLU A 51 -12.86 -15.60 16.21
N SER A 52 -13.82 -15.71 15.27
CA SER A 52 -14.63 -14.57 14.80
C SER A 52 -15.44 -13.95 15.94
N LYS A 53 -16.11 -14.77 16.76
CA LYS A 53 -16.89 -14.30 17.91
C LYS A 53 -16.02 -13.54 18.92
N ARG A 54 -14.83 -14.07 19.25
CA ARG A 54 -13.85 -13.41 20.13
C ARG A 54 -13.41 -12.06 19.54
N MET A 55 -13.04 -12.04 18.26
CA MET A 55 -12.68 -10.81 17.56
C MET A 55 -13.81 -9.77 17.59
N TYR A 56 -15.07 -10.15 17.37
CA TYR A 56 -16.18 -9.19 17.45
C TYR A 56 -16.35 -8.58 18.84
N VAL A 57 -16.14 -9.37 19.91
CA VAL A 57 -16.12 -8.86 21.28
C VAL A 57 -14.97 -7.87 21.48
N GLU A 58 -13.77 -8.20 21.01
CA GLU A 58 -12.61 -7.31 21.08
C GLU A 58 -12.83 -6.01 20.29
N ILE A 59 -13.40 -6.07 19.08
CA ILE A 59 -13.79 -4.91 18.27
C ILE A 59 -14.82 -4.06 19.02
N ALA A 60 -15.80 -4.67 19.68
CA ALA A 60 -16.81 -3.95 20.47
C ALA A 60 -16.17 -3.22 21.66
N ILE A 61 -15.28 -3.89 22.41
CA ILE A 61 -14.51 -3.28 23.51
C ILE A 61 -13.67 -2.11 22.97
N LEU A 62 -12.98 -2.32 21.86
CA LEU A 62 -12.15 -1.32 21.23
C LEU A 62 -12.96 -0.09 20.78
N ALA A 63 -14.13 -0.30 20.19
CA ALA A 63 -15.05 0.76 19.84
C ALA A 63 -15.51 1.54 21.08
N VAL A 64 -15.83 0.86 22.19
CA VAL A 64 -16.17 1.51 23.46
C VAL A 64 -15.00 2.33 24.00
N LEU A 65 -13.78 1.80 23.98
CA LEU A 65 -12.58 2.52 24.44
C LEU A 65 -12.30 3.76 23.59
N ILE A 66 -12.35 3.63 22.27
CA ILE A 66 -12.10 4.73 21.33
C ILE A 66 -13.19 5.80 21.46
N PHE A 67 -14.45 5.43 21.21
CA PHE A 67 -15.53 6.42 21.15
C PHE A 67 -15.93 6.92 22.54
N GLY A 68 -15.88 6.06 23.57
CA GLY A 68 -16.09 6.45 24.96
C GLY A 68 -15.02 7.41 25.46
N GLY A 69 -13.74 7.13 25.21
CA GLY A 69 -12.66 8.06 25.55
C GLY A 69 -12.75 9.39 24.81
N LEU A 70 -13.09 9.35 23.51
CA LEU A 70 -13.33 10.56 22.72
C LEU A 70 -14.55 11.37 23.21
N ALA A 71 -15.56 10.72 23.78
CA ALA A 71 -16.72 11.38 24.36
C ALA A 71 -16.44 11.99 25.74
N LEU A 72 -15.76 11.25 26.63
CA LEU A 72 -15.58 11.56 28.04
C LEU A 72 -14.38 12.49 28.31
N LEU A 73 -13.29 12.34 27.57
CA LEU A 73 -12.06 13.09 27.86
C LEU A 73 -12.17 14.56 27.46
N LYS A 74 -11.50 15.40 28.27
CA LYS A 74 -11.32 16.83 28.00
C LYS A 74 -10.73 17.02 26.59
N ARG A 75 -11.07 18.15 25.95
CA ARG A 75 -10.75 18.41 24.54
C ARG A 75 -9.24 18.56 24.30
N GLY A 76 -8.80 18.35 23.06
CA GLY A 76 -7.43 18.53 22.63
C GLY A 76 -6.50 17.38 23.03
N ARG A 77 -5.38 17.69 23.68
CA ARG A 77 -4.26 16.75 23.90
C ARG A 77 -4.67 15.46 24.62
N SER A 78 -5.59 15.49 25.57
CA SER A 78 -6.05 14.29 26.29
C SER A 78 -6.73 13.26 25.38
N ARG A 79 -7.52 13.69 24.38
CA ARG A 79 -8.13 12.76 23.41
C ARG A 79 -7.10 12.11 22.51
N MET A 80 -6.09 12.88 22.12
CA MET A 80 -4.98 12.40 21.31
C MET A 80 -4.12 11.41 22.09
N TYR A 81 -3.67 11.77 23.30
CA TYR A 81 -2.92 10.87 24.18
C TYR A 81 -3.69 9.58 24.45
N TRP A 82 -5.01 9.65 24.60
CA TRP A 82 -5.84 8.46 24.74
C TRP A 82 -5.87 7.58 23.49
N LEU A 83 -6.12 8.15 22.31
CA LEU A 83 -6.07 7.38 21.07
C LEU A 83 -4.69 6.75 20.86
N THR A 84 -3.62 7.50 21.10
CA THR A 84 -2.25 6.97 21.03
C THR A 84 -2.05 5.85 22.04
N ALA A 85 -2.50 6.02 23.30
CA ALA A 85 -2.40 4.97 24.31
C ALA A 85 -3.16 3.70 23.91
N VAL A 86 -4.39 3.82 23.38
CA VAL A 86 -5.17 2.68 22.88
C VAL A 86 -4.40 1.96 21.76
N VAL A 87 -3.85 2.69 20.78
CA VAL A 87 -3.06 2.10 19.70
C VAL A 87 -1.82 1.39 20.24
N LEU A 88 -1.07 2.04 21.15
CA LEU A 88 0.17 1.47 21.70
C LEU A 88 -0.10 0.21 22.53
N VAL A 89 -1.12 0.24 23.40
CA VAL A 89 -1.51 -0.90 24.22
C VAL A 89 -2.03 -2.04 23.35
N PHE A 90 -2.89 -1.76 22.38
CA PHE A 90 -3.42 -2.76 21.46
C PHE A 90 -2.31 -3.41 20.63
N SER A 91 -1.39 -2.62 20.06
CA SER A 91 -0.22 -3.13 19.33
C SER A 91 0.72 -3.94 20.24
N TRP A 92 0.82 -3.60 21.53
CA TRP A 92 1.63 -4.36 22.49
C TRP A 92 1.01 -5.73 22.79
N ILE A 93 -0.28 -5.77 23.13
CA ILE A 93 -0.94 -7.02 23.53
C ILE A 93 -1.09 -8.01 22.37
N HIS A 94 -1.25 -7.52 21.14
CA HIS A 94 -1.23 -8.35 19.92
C HIS A 94 0.20 -8.60 19.39
N VAL A 95 1.24 -8.19 20.13
CA VAL A 95 2.64 -8.52 19.85
C VAL A 95 3.14 -8.00 18.49
N VAL A 96 2.70 -6.78 18.12
CA VAL A 96 3.07 -6.08 16.87
C VAL A 96 3.72 -4.72 17.10
N PHE A 97 3.94 -4.33 18.36
CA PHE A 97 4.53 -3.04 18.73
C PHE A 97 5.91 -2.78 18.10
N LEU A 98 6.82 -3.75 18.15
CA LEU A 98 8.15 -3.58 17.60
C LEU A 98 8.14 -3.56 16.05
N PRO A 99 7.39 -4.43 15.35
CA PRO A 99 7.13 -4.27 13.90
C PRO A 99 6.62 -2.90 13.50
N MET A 100 5.67 -2.35 14.26
CA MET A 100 5.14 -1.00 14.05
C MET A 100 6.24 0.06 14.13
N VAL A 101 7.05 0.03 15.19
CA VAL A 101 8.09 1.04 15.43
C VAL A 101 9.22 0.93 14.41
N VAL A 102 9.73 -0.27 14.14
CA VAL A 102 10.86 -0.47 13.20
C VAL A 102 10.48 -0.07 11.78
N SER A 103 9.30 -0.48 11.30
CA SER A 103 8.81 -0.08 9.97
C SER A 103 8.53 1.43 9.88
N ALA A 104 8.09 2.06 10.98
CA ALA A 104 7.92 3.52 11.03
C ALA A 104 9.27 4.25 10.96
N VAL A 105 10.30 3.79 11.68
CA VAL A 105 11.66 4.35 11.62
C VAL A 105 12.23 4.23 10.20
N TYR A 106 11.99 3.11 9.53
CA TYR A 106 12.36 2.95 8.12
C TYR A 106 11.65 3.97 7.21
N LEU A 107 10.33 4.11 7.33
CA LEU A 107 9.57 5.09 6.56
C LEU A 107 10.04 6.53 6.84
N ILE A 108 10.30 6.88 8.09
CA ILE A 108 10.85 8.19 8.47
C ILE A 108 12.20 8.41 7.79
N SER A 109 13.07 7.41 7.75
CA SER A 109 14.37 7.49 7.09
C SER A 109 14.23 7.77 5.58
N LEU A 110 13.27 7.13 4.90
CA LEU A 110 12.96 7.43 3.50
C LEU A 110 12.50 8.89 3.33
N LEU A 111 11.56 9.35 4.17
CA LEU A 111 11.05 10.72 4.13
C LEU A 111 12.16 11.75 4.36
N THR A 112 13.06 11.51 5.31
CA THR A 112 14.14 12.45 5.65
C THR A 112 15.17 12.55 4.53
N ILE A 113 15.54 11.41 3.93
CA ILE A 113 16.41 11.37 2.74
C ILE A 113 15.77 12.12 1.58
N GLY A 114 14.52 11.81 1.25
CA GLY A 114 13.84 12.45 0.13
C GLY A 114 13.61 13.94 0.35
N ARG A 115 13.37 14.38 1.59
CA ARG A 115 13.34 15.80 1.95
C ARG A 115 14.66 16.49 1.69
N PHE A 116 15.76 15.90 2.14
CA PHE A 116 17.09 16.41 1.89
C PHE A 116 17.34 16.57 0.39
N LEU A 117 17.03 15.54 -0.41
CA LEU A 117 17.16 15.57 -1.86
C LEU A 117 16.28 16.65 -2.50
N ARG A 118 15.01 16.75 -2.10
CA ARG A 118 14.09 17.76 -2.63
C ARG A 118 14.58 19.18 -2.34
N LYS A 119 14.92 19.48 -1.08
CA LYS A 119 15.29 20.84 -0.64
C LYS A 119 16.69 21.26 -1.05
N GLN A 120 17.67 20.36 -0.97
CA GLN A 120 19.07 20.73 -1.19
C GLN A 120 19.55 20.45 -2.60
N VAL A 121 19.01 19.42 -3.27
CA VAL A 121 19.50 18.98 -4.59
C VAL A 121 18.61 19.49 -5.72
N PHE A 122 17.31 19.19 -5.70
CA PHE A 122 16.46 19.43 -6.88
C PHE A 122 15.75 20.79 -6.89
N PHE A 123 15.27 21.26 -5.75
CA PHE A 123 14.41 22.45 -5.64
C PHE A 123 14.93 23.47 -4.62
N ARG A 124 16.25 23.69 -4.64
CA ARG A 124 16.90 24.65 -3.74
C ARG A 124 16.38 26.07 -3.94
N GLY A 125 15.87 26.68 -2.87
CA GLY A 125 15.41 28.07 -2.86
C GLY A 125 14.00 28.32 -3.42
N THR A 126 13.20 27.29 -3.73
CA THR A 126 11.79 27.49 -4.09
C THR A 126 10.91 27.55 -2.83
N VAL A 127 10.30 28.70 -2.58
CA VAL A 127 9.48 29.03 -1.38
C VAL A 127 8.11 28.32 -1.37
N TRP A 128 7.74 27.61 -2.43
CA TRP A 128 6.41 27.02 -2.59
C TRP A 128 6.26 25.67 -1.86
N GLU A 129 6.01 25.72 -0.55
CA GLU A 129 5.74 24.53 0.27
C GLU A 129 4.24 24.40 0.61
N ARG A 130 3.46 23.72 -0.25
CA ARG A 130 2.21 23.12 0.25
C ARG A 130 2.55 21.88 1.07
N PRO A 131 2.08 21.75 2.33
CA PRO A 131 2.51 20.68 3.24
C PRO A 131 2.27 19.27 2.68
N TYR A 132 1.08 19.01 2.11
CA TYR A 132 0.72 17.68 1.55
C TYR A 132 1.59 17.29 0.36
N PHE A 133 1.71 18.18 -0.63
CA PHE A 133 2.53 17.92 -1.81
C PHE A 133 3.99 17.65 -1.44
N SER A 134 4.54 18.50 -0.58
CA SER A 134 5.92 18.39 -0.09
C SER A 134 6.21 17.02 0.54
N PHE A 135 5.30 16.52 1.37
CA PHE A 135 5.43 15.24 2.06
C PHE A 135 5.46 14.05 1.09
N TYR A 136 4.57 14.01 0.09
CA TYR A 136 4.56 12.92 -0.89
C TYR A 136 5.76 12.95 -1.83
N MET A 137 6.28 14.14 -2.14
CA MET A 137 7.54 14.27 -2.88
C MET A 137 8.74 13.80 -2.06
N ASP A 138 8.75 14.07 -0.75
CA ASP A 138 9.76 13.53 0.18
C ASP A 138 9.73 11.99 0.16
N PHE A 139 8.54 11.37 0.21
CA PHE A 139 8.43 9.91 0.08
C PHE A 139 8.92 9.41 -1.30
N LEU A 140 8.48 10.05 -2.38
CA LEU A 140 8.81 9.65 -3.76
C LEU A 140 10.32 9.66 -4.01
N PHE A 141 11.01 10.75 -3.66
CA PHE A 141 12.46 10.84 -3.83
C PHE A 141 13.22 9.91 -2.89
N GLY A 142 12.76 9.77 -1.65
CA GLY A 142 13.36 8.85 -0.68
C GLY A 142 13.33 7.40 -1.13
N ALA A 143 12.15 6.92 -1.54
CA ALA A 143 11.98 5.55 -2.04
C ALA A 143 12.77 5.31 -3.34
N SER A 144 12.73 6.25 -4.28
CA SER A 144 13.50 6.16 -5.53
C SER A 144 15.00 6.09 -5.25
N PHE A 145 15.50 6.95 -4.37
CA PHE A 145 16.91 6.98 -4.00
C PHE A 145 17.36 5.69 -3.31
N ALA A 146 16.56 5.16 -2.38
CA ALA A 146 16.87 3.90 -1.70
C ALA A 146 17.03 2.75 -2.71
N ILE A 147 16.10 2.61 -3.67
CA ILE A 147 16.20 1.58 -4.72
C ILE A 147 17.46 1.77 -5.57
N VAL A 148 17.76 3.01 -5.98
CA VAL A 148 19.00 3.29 -6.75
C VAL A 148 20.24 2.86 -5.96
N VAL A 149 20.33 3.19 -4.68
CA VAL A 149 21.44 2.78 -3.82
C VAL A 149 21.53 1.26 -3.72
N TYR A 150 20.42 0.55 -3.55
CA TYR A 150 20.41 -0.92 -3.45
C TYR A 150 20.84 -1.59 -4.75
N CYS A 151 20.40 -1.05 -5.90
CA CYS A 151 20.87 -1.44 -7.22
C CYS A 151 22.38 -1.21 -7.36
N LEU A 152 22.90 -0.04 -6.98
CA LEU A 152 24.32 0.26 -7.07
C LEU A 152 25.18 -0.65 -6.16
N LEU A 153 24.78 -0.84 -4.90
CA LEU A 153 25.45 -1.75 -3.98
C LEU A 153 25.51 -3.18 -4.54
N SER A 154 24.43 -3.62 -5.18
CA SER A 154 24.36 -4.94 -5.80
C SER A 154 25.19 -5.05 -7.07
N ALA A 155 25.23 -4.01 -7.90
CA ALA A 155 26.08 -3.98 -9.08
C ALA A 155 27.57 -4.02 -8.72
N LEU A 156 27.93 -3.49 -7.54
CA LEU A 156 29.29 -3.53 -6.97
C LEU A 156 29.61 -4.83 -6.22
N GLY A 157 28.68 -5.80 -6.14
CA GLY A 157 28.89 -7.07 -5.44
C GLY A 157 28.83 -7.00 -3.90
N VAL A 158 28.39 -5.87 -3.33
CA VAL A 158 28.23 -5.66 -1.88
C VAL A 158 26.76 -5.58 -1.47
N GLY A 159 25.86 -6.12 -2.30
CA GLY A 159 24.40 -6.02 -2.19
C GLY A 159 23.75 -6.87 -1.09
N LYS A 160 24.39 -7.05 0.07
CA LYS A 160 23.80 -7.78 1.19
C LYS A 160 22.78 -6.92 1.94
N ILE A 161 21.73 -7.55 2.48
CA ILE A 161 20.66 -6.86 3.24
C ILE A 161 21.23 -6.00 4.38
N ALA A 162 22.26 -6.48 5.08
CA ALA A 162 22.91 -5.73 6.15
C ALA A 162 23.46 -4.36 5.69
N TRP A 163 24.08 -4.31 4.49
CA TRP A 163 24.60 -3.06 3.92
C TRP A 163 23.50 -2.14 3.42
N MET A 164 22.44 -2.70 2.81
CA MET A 164 21.26 -1.93 2.42
C MET A 164 20.60 -1.28 3.65
N ARG A 165 20.41 -2.06 4.72
CA ARG A 165 19.87 -1.59 6.00
C ARG A 165 20.77 -0.52 6.65
N LEU A 166 22.08 -0.74 6.70
CA LEU A 166 23.01 0.25 7.26
C LEU A 166 22.98 1.56 6.46
N SER A 167 23.05 1.48 5.12
CA SER A 167 23.08 2.66 4.26
C SER A 167 21.85 3.55 4.42
N VAL A 168 20.64 2.97 4.41
CA VAL A 168 19.41 3.76 4.49
C VAL A 168 19.23 4.42 5.86
N TYR A 169 19.59 3.75 6.96
CA TYR A 169 19.50 4.34 8.29
C TYR A 169 20.60 5.38 8.53
N ALA A 170 21.83 5.12 8.12
CA ALA A 170 22.94 6.07 8.25
C ALA A 170 22.66 7.35 7.44
N LEU A 171 22.18 7.21 6.21
CA LEU A 171 21.79 8.35 5.37
C LEU A 171 20.55 9.06 5.92
N GLY A 172 19.59 8.34 6.48
CA GLY A 172 18.43 8.91 7.18
C GLY A 172 18.85 9.79 8.36
N VAL A 173 19.73 9.29 9.22
CA VAL A 173 20.28 10.04 10.37
C VAL A 173 21.11 11.24 9.91
N ALA A 174 21.96 11.07 8.89
CA ALA A 174 22.72 12.18 8.33
C ALA A 174 21.81 13.27 7.78
N ALA A 175 20.79 12.90 6.98
CA ALA A 175 19.80 13.82 6.44
C ALA A 175 18.99 14.53 7.53
N LEU A 176 18.65 13.83 8.62
CA LEU A 176 18.02 14.42 9.82
C LEU A 176 18.90 15.51 10.44
N GLY A 177 20.21 15.31 10.51
CA GLY A 177 21.16 16.30 11.05
C GLY A 177 21.20 17.62 10.27
N PHE A 178 20.91 17.61 8.97
CA PHE A 178 20.94 18.81 8.12
C PHE A 178 19.69 19.70 8.22
N ASP A 179 18.53 19.14 8.58
CA ASP A 179 17.24 19.88 8.61
C ASP A 179 16.42 19.57 9.88
N PHE A 180 17.09 19.29 11.01
CA PHE A 180 16.47 18.88 12.28
C PHE A 180 15.43 19.90 12.79
N SER A 181 15.70 21.20 12.64
CA SER A 181 14.80 22.29 13.05
C SER A 181 13.50 22.32 12.23
N SER A 182 13.56 22.03 10.94
CA SER A 182 12.37 22.01 10.07
C SER A 182 11.55 20.73 10.25
N ILE A 183 12.21 19.59 10.48
CA ILE A 183 11.54 18.30 10.69
C ILE A 183 10.89 18.23 12.07
N SER A 184 11.58 18.67 13.12
CA SER A 184 10.97 18.86 14.43
C SER A 184 9.78 19.81 14.34
N CYS A 185 9.89 20.91 13.59
CA CYS A 185 8.78 21.81 13.31
C CYS A 185 7.63 21.11 12.57
N GLN A 186 7.89 20.23 11.59
CA GLN A 186 6.83 19.48 10.89
C GLN A 186 6.19 18.37 11.71
N CYS A 187 6.97 17.64 12.51
CA CYS A 187 6.43 16.68 13.48
C CYS A 187 5.58 17.41 14.53
N ILE A 188 6.05 18.56 15.02
CA ILE A 188 5.30 19.44 15.92
C ILE A 188 4.07 20.01 15.22
N MET A 189 4.14 20.42 13.95
CA MET A 189 3.00 20.91 13.18
C MET A 189 2.00 19.79 12.89
N GLY A 190 2.44 18.58 12.58
CA GLY A 190 1.58 17.41 12.39
C GLY A 190 0.88 17.04 13.71
N TRP A 191 1.63 17.05 14.80
CA TRP A 191 1.13 16.87 16.16
C TRP A 191 0.16 17.96 16.57
N GLN A 192 0.46 19.22 16.26
CA GLN A 192 -0.40 20.38 16.48
C GLN A 192 -1.61 20.35 15.58
N THR A 193 -1.51 19.87 14.34
CA THR A 193 -2.61 19.73 13.38
C THR A 193 -3.57 18.64 13.84
N LEU A 194 -3.05 17.48 14.28
CA LEU A 194 -3.85 16.41 14.87
C LEU A 194 -4.50 16.87 16.18
N SER A 195 -3.75 17.55 17.05
CA SER A 195 -4.28 18.14 18.28
C SER A 195 -5.33 19.23 17.97
N TRP A 196 -5.13 20.03 16.93
CA TRP A 196 -6.06 21.08 16.48
C TRP A 196 -7.33 20.46 15.89
N MET A 197 -7.21 19.39 15.11
CA MET A 197 -8.33 18.61 14.59
C MET A 197 -9.18 18.01 15.73
N LEU A 198 -8.55 17.63 16.86
CA LEU A 198 -9.23 17.09 18.05
C LEU A 198 -9.73 18.17 19.04
N ASP A 199 -9.14 19.38 19.06
CA ASP A 199 -9.52 20.50 19.96
C ASP A 199 -10.54 21.46 19.32
N GLY A 200 -10.40 21.73 18.02
CA GLY A 200 -11.25 22.63 17.23
C GLY A 200 -11.19 24.10 17.65
N ARG A 201 -10.04 24.54 18.20
CA ARG A 201 -9.75 25.95 18.51
C ARG A 201 -8.58 26.43 17.65
N ASP A 202 -8.78 27.49 16.87
CA ASP A 202 -7.69 28.28 16.28
C ASP A 202 -6.88 28.92 17.40
N LYS A 203 -5.82 28.24 17.88
CA LYS A 203 -4.75 28.93 18.59
C LYS A 203 -3.69 29.28 17.56
N VAL A 204 -3.61 30.59 17.30
CA VAL A 204 -2.52 31.38 16.74
C VAL A 204 -1.51 30.56 15.93
N SER A 205 -1.55 30.75 14.61
CA SER A 205 -0.41 30.44 13.74
C SER A 205 0.85 31.02 14.38
N VAL A 206 1.79 30.15 14.76
CA VAL A 206 3.14 30.60 15.05
C VAL A 206 3.70 31.02 13.69
N HIS A 207 3.64 32.33 13.39
CA HIS A 207 4.41 32.91 12.30
C HIS A 207 5.88 32.78 12.69
N VAL A 208 6.55 31.73 12.19
CA VAL A 208 7.99 31.75 12.06
C VAL A 208 8.27 32.53 10.78
N ILE A 209 8.56 33.82 10.95
CA ILE A 209 9.08 34.64 9.85
C ILE A 209 10.49 34.12 9.57
N GLU A 210 10.65 33.28 8.55
CA GLU A 210 11.95 33.09 7.91
C GLU A 210 12.29 34.40 7.18
N ALA A 211 12.98 35.29 7.89
CA ALA A 211 13.61 36.44 7.28
C ALA A 211 14.78 35.93 6.43
N GLY A 212 14.51 35.67 5.15
CA GLY A 212 15.54 35.47 4.14
C GLY A 212 16.43 36.70 4.05
N LYS A 213 17.74 36.45 4.02
CA LYS A 213 18.84 37.41 3.78
C LYS A 213 19.13 38.40 4.91
N GLN A 214 19.79 37.91 5.96
CA GLN A 214 21.11 38.36 6.42
C GLN A 214 21.37 37.67 7.77
N ALA A 215 22.48 36.97 7.87
CA ALA A 215 23.07 36.64 9.17
C ALA A 215 23.53 37.95 9.83
N LEU A 216 22.59 38.71 10.38
CA LEU A 216 22.89 39.75 11.36
C LEU A 216 22.78 39.06 12.71
N LEU A 217 23.96 38.74 13.27
CA LEU A 217 24.11 38.40 14.67
C LEU A 217 23.31 39.40 15.51
N PHE A 218 22.15 38.99 16.03
CA PHE A 218 21.60 39.57 17.23
C PHE A 218 22.44 39.06 18.40
N THR A 219 23.64 39.65 18.56
CA THR A 219 24.37 39.56 19.81
C THR A 219 23.53 40.28 20.87
N GLY A 220 22.96 39.50 21.78
CA GLY A 220 22.28 40.03 22.95
C GLY A 220 23.26 40.84 23.80
N ARG A 221 23.14 42.17 23.77
CA ARG A 221 23.80 43.05 24.76
C ARG A 221 22.87 43.97 25.55
N HIS A 222 21.57 44.04 25.25
CA HIS A 222 20.71 45.03 25.92
C HIS A 222 19.51 44.50 26.72
N PHE A 223 19.42 43.20 27.00
CA PHE A 223 18.29 42.67 27.77
C PHE A 223 18.66 41.62 28.79
N TRP A 224 19.59 41.91 29.70
CA TRP A 224 19.83 41.03 30.84
C TRP A 224 19.93 41.81 32.16
N ASN A 225 18.95 41.54 33.02
CA ASN A 225 18.88 41.97 34.40
C ASN A 225 20.08 41.41 35.20
N ARG A 226 20.59 42.19 36.17
CA ARG A 226 21.88 42.00 36.88
C ARG A 226 22.07 40.64 37.59
N LYS A 227 21.04 39.80 37.74
CA LYS A 227 21.07 38.55 38.52
C LYS A 227 21.53 37.28 37.78
N CYS A 228 21.75 37.31 36.46
CA CYS A 228 22.05 36.09 35.69
C CYS A 228 23.49 35.95 35.18
N ARG A 229 24.42 36.83 35.59
CA ARG A 229 25.82 36.84 35.10
C ARG A 229 26.74 35.72 35.60
N LYS A 230 26.24 34.72 36.33
CA LYS A 230 27.08 33.67 36.95
C LYS A 230 26.65 32.22 36.63
N LYS A 231 26.11 31.96 35.44
CA LYS A 231 25.73 30.60 35.03
C LYS A 231 26.43 30.17 33.74
N THR A 232 26.96 28.96 33.75
CA THR A 232 27.69 28.33 32.63
C THR A 232 26.76 28.10 31.42
N TRP A 233 27.32 28.00 30.23
CA TRP A 233 26.60 27.88 28.95
C TRP A 233 25.54 26.76 28.96
N TRP A 234 25.84 25.61 29.57
CA TRP A 234 24.90 24.50 29.77
C TRP A 234 23.67 24.85 30.64
N GLN A 235 23.81 25.73 31.64
CA GLN A 235 22.69 26.16 32.48
C GLN A 235 21.78 27.19 31.78
N GLN A 236 22.25 27.81 30.70
CA GLN A 236 21.48 28.76 29.90
C GLN A 236 20.57 28.04 28.89
N GLU A 237 21.04 26.94 28.28
CA GLU A 237 20.20 26.11 27.40
C GLU A 237 19.10 25.37 28.17
N PHE A 238 19.39 24.86 29.37
CA PHE A 238 18.37 24.26 30.23
C PHE A 238 17.31 25.27 30.69
N ALA A 239 17.65 26.56 30.78
CA ALA A 239 16.68 27.61 31.12
C ALA A 239 15.75 27.94 29.94
N VAL A 240 16.19 27.78 28.69
CA VAL A 240 15.33 27.90 27.50
C VAL A 240 14.31 26.75 27.47
N PHE A 241 14.76 25.52 27.74
CA PHE A 241 13.87 24.36 27.91
C PHE A 241 12.90 24.53 29.09
N LYS A 242 13.34 25.14 30.20
CA LYS A 242 12.49 25.39 31.36
C LYS A 242 11.51 26.53 31.14
N CYS A 243 11.83 27.55 30.35
CA CYS A 243 10.91 28.64 29.99
C CYS A 243 9.77 28.16 29.08
N GLU A 244 10.01 27.21 28.18
CA GLU A 244 8.93 26.56 27.41
C GLU A 244 8.04 25.69 28.30
N ALA A 245 8.60 25.07 29.35
CA ALA A 245 7.85 24.33 30.33
C ALA A 245 7.08 25.22 31.35
N THR A 246 7.61 26.39 31.72
CA THR A 246 7.01 27.29 32.73
C THR A 246 6.11 28.40 32.17
N ALA A 247 6.06 28.63 30.85
CA ALA A 247 5.03 29.44 30.20
C ALA A 247 3.59 28.91 30.44
N ASN A 248 3.45 27.72 31.02
CA ASN A 248 2.19 27.08 31.39
C ASN A 248 1.73 27.29 32.85
N SER A 249 2.35 28.16 33.66
CA SER A 249 1.97 28.27 35.10
C SER A 249 1.90 29.66 35.73
N VAL A 250 2.05 30.78 35.01
CA VAL A 250 1.90 32.11 35.62
C VAL A 250 0.82 32.92 34.90
N THR A 251 -0.33 33.08 35.58
CA THR A 251 -1.24 34.20 35.38
C THR A 251 -0.52 35.49 35.78
N GLY A 252 0.22 36.07 34.83
CA GLY A 252 0.90 37.34 35.01
C GLY A 252 0.81 38.11 33.70
N HIS A 253 0.10 39.23 33.73
CA HIS A 253 0.05 40.22 32.66
C HIS A 253 1.47 40.63 32.25
N VAL A 254 1.98 40.09 31.14
CA VAL A 254 3.08 40.70 30.40
C VAL A 254 2.44 41.40 29.21
N CYS A 255 2.18 42.69 29.38
CA CYS A 255 1.82 43.60 28.31
C CYS A 255 2.99 43.70 27.32
N VAL A 256 2.98 42.87 26.29
CA VAL A 256 3.71 43.17 25.05
C VAL A 256 2.87 44.21 24.33
N ASN A 257 3.36 45.45 24.30
CA ASN A 257 2.72 46.57 23.64
C ASN A 257 2.68 46.30 22.13
N SER A 258 1.60 45.64 21.69
CA SER A 258 1.28 45.42 20.29
C SER A 258 0.45 46.62 19.85
N ASN A 259 1.06 47.51 19.06
CA ASN A 259 0.31 48.36 18.15
C ASN A 259 -0.45 47.45 17.19
N LYS A 260 -1.68 47.07 17.57
CA LYS A 260 -2.62 46.38 16.70
C LYS A 260 -3.17 47.40 15.70
N PRO A 261 -3.07 47.18 14.38
CA PRO A 261 -3.95 47.84 13.44
C PRO A 261 -5.38 47.43 13.77
N ALA A 262 -6.26 48.41 13.94
CA ALA A 262 -7.69 48.20 14.12
C ALA A 262 -8.25 47.45 12.89
N GLY A 263 -8.54 46.16 13.05
CA GLY A 263 -9.02 45.31 11.96
C GLY A 263 -8.83 43.80 12.13
N SER A 264 -8.22 43.30 13.21
CA SER A 264 -8.06 41.85 13.40
C SER A 264 -9.39 41.17 13.75
N GLY A 265 -10.03 40.59 12.74
CA GLY A 265 -11.27 39.80 12.87
C GLY A 265 -11.16 38.70 13.94
N GLY A 266 -12.22 38.57 14.75
CA GLY A 266 -12.30 37.62 15.86
C GLY A 266 -12.00 36.17 15.46
N SER A 267 -11.42 35.43 16.40
CA SER A 267 -11.24 33.98 16.31
C SER A 267 -12.59 33.31 16.02
N ARG A 268 -12.74 32.71 14.83
CA ARG A 268 -13.96 31.98 14.45
C ARG A 268 -13.83 30.55 14.96
N GLU A 269 -14.60 30.18 15.98
CA GLU A 269 -14.67 28.78 16.42
C GLU A 269 -15.21 27.87 15.30
N ILE A 270 -14.60 26.69 15.12
CA ILE A 270 -15.13 25.67 14.19
C ILE A 270 -16.52 25.22 14.68
N PRO A 271 -17.54 25.18 13.79
CA PRO A 271 -18.89 24.76 14.16
C PRO A 271 -18.88 23.40 14.89
N ARG A 272 -19.62 23.31 16.01
CA ARG A 272 -19.68 22.09 16.86
C ARG A 272 -19.98 20.82 16.06
N ARG A 273 -20.84 20.90 15.03
CA ARG A 273 -21.18 19.76 14.16
C ARG A 273 -19.99 19.22 13.36
N VAL A 274 -19.19 20.11 12.75
CA VAL A 274 -18.01 19.71 11.95
C VAL A 274 -16.96 19.08 12.85
N ARG A 275 -16.76 19.62 14.04
CA ARG A 275 -15.83 19.08 15.03
C ARG A 275 -16.21 17.67 15.51
N ARG A 276 -17.51 17.45 15.78
CA ARG A 276 -18.02 16.12 16.11
C ARG A 276 -17.77 15.13 14.97
N ALA A 277 -18.02 15.54 13.72
CA ALA A 277 -17.74 14.69 12.56
C ALA A 277 -16.26 14.31 12.45
N TRP A 278 -15.33 15.25 12.66
CA TRP A 278 -13.88 14.95 12.73
C TRP A 278 -13.53 13.97 13.83
N THR A 279 -14.06 14.17 15.04
CA THR A 279 -13.77 13.30 16.18
C THR A 279 -14.25 11.88 15.91
N LEU A 280 -15.48 11.73 15.37
CA LEU A 280 -16.04 10.43 15.01
C LEU A 280 -15.26 9.76 13.87
N ALA A 281 -14.86 10.53 12.86
CA ALA A 281 -14.06 10.01 11.76
C ALA A 281 -12.67 9.56 12.22
N ALA A 282 -11.99 10.32 13.09
CA ALA A 282 -10.72 9.91 13.67
C ALA A 282 -10.86 8.61 14.47
N GLY A 283 -11.92 8.48 15.27
CA GLY A 283 -12.24 7.24 15.98
C GLY A 283 -12.51 6.07 15.03
N TRP A 284 -13.25 6.31 13.94
CA TRP A 284 -13.53 5.30 12.93
C TRP A 284 -12.27 4.83 12.20
N CYS A 285 -11.43 5.76 11.75
CA CYS A 285 -10.15 5.43 11.11
C CYS A 285 -9.22 4.66 12.07
N ALA A 286 -9.18 5.04 13.34
CA ALA A 286 -8.40 4.32 14.36
C ALA A 286 -8.94 2.90 14.57
N LEU A 287 -10.27 2.72 14.64
CA LEU A 287 -10.90 1.41 14.77
C LEU A 287 -10.55 0.50 13.58
N MET A 288 -10.74 0.99 12.35
CA MET A 288 -10.43 0.21 11.14
C MET A 288 -8.94 -0.10 11.01
N PHE A 289 -8.06 0.81 11.41
CA PHE A 289 -6.62 0.58 11.46
C PHE A 289 -6.27 -0.54 12.46
N LEU A 290 -6.84 -0.50 13.66
CA LEU A 290 -6.56 -1.48 14.71
C LEU A 290 -7.14 -2.86 14.42
N ILE A 291 -8.24 -2.95 13.66
CA ILE A 291 -8.71 -4.23 13.11
C ILE A 291 -7.62 -4.89 12.26
N GLN A 292 -6.91 -4.13 11.43
CA GLN A 292 -5.79 -4.69 10.67
C GLN A 292 -4.62 -5.04 11.59
N VAL A 293 -4.28 -4.19 12.57
CA VAL A 293 -3.20 -4.48 13.53
C VAL A 293 -3.43 -5.81 14.26
N GLY A 294 -4.65 -6.08 14.71
CA GLY A 294 -4.98 -7.32 15.43
C GLY A 294 -4.79 -8.58 14.60
N ARG A 295 -4.78 -8.46 13.27
CA ARG A 295 -4.75 -9.59 12.31
C ARG A 295 -3.37 -9.89 11.75
N LEU A 296 -2.39 -9.01 11.98
CA LEU A 296 -1.06 -9.10 11.35
C LEU A 296 -0.26 -10.37 11.68
N ASN A 297 -0.54 -11.04 12.80
CA ASN A 297 0.23 -12.19 13.31
C ASN A 297 -0.52 -13.54 13.21
N ILE A 298 -1.67 -13.62 12.54
CA ILE A 298 -2.49 -14.84 12.54
C ILE A 298 -1.94 -15.87 11.55
N ALA A 299 -1.87 -15.49 10.28
CA ALA A 299 -1.39 -16.36 9.23
C ALA A 299 -0.83 -15.54 8.07
N LEU A 300 0.17 -16.13 7.41
CA LEU A 300 0.68 -15.64 6.15
C LEU A 300 -0.30 -15.99 5.05
N ASP A 301 -0.74 -14.98 4.30
CA ASP A 301 -1.44 -15.25 3.05
C ASP A 301 -0.47 -15.76 1.98
N PHE A 302 -1.05 -16.43 0.98
CA PHE A 302 -0.34 -17.03 -0.13
C PHE A 302 0.61 -16.04 -0.82
N ASP A 303 0.12 -14.84 -1.14
CA ASP A 303 0.88 -13.82 -1.86
C ASP A 303 2.03 -13.29 -0.99
N THR A 304 1.82 -13.10 0.31
CA THR A 304 2.87 -12.66 1.23
C THR A 304 4.03 -13.65 1.28
N LEU A 305 3.75 -14.96 1.29
CA LEU A 305 4.78 -16.01 1.25
C LEU A 305 5.46 -16.06 -0.13
N TRP A 306 4.69 -15.94 -1.20
CA TRP A 306 5.17 -16.08 -2.58
C TRP A 306 6.00 -14.87 -3.08
N TYR A 307 5.60 -13.65 -2.70
CA TYR A 307 6.27 -12.40 -3.10
C TYR A 307 7.24 -11.86 -2.05
N GLY A 308 6.79 -11.73 -0.80
CA GLY A 308 7.39 -10.83 0.17
C GLY A 308 8.44 -11.49 1.07
N VAL A 309 8.02 -12.42 1.92
CA VAL A 309 8.82 -12.93 3.06
C VAL A 309 10.09 -13.66 2.61
N ARG A 310 10.06 -14.25 1.42
CA ARG A 310 11.16 -15.03 0.83
C ARG A 310 12.14 -14.17 0.02
N SER A 311 11.92 -12.85 -0.06
CA SER A 311 12.78 -11.93 -0.83
C SER A 311 14.24 -11.99 -0.41
N GLN A 312 14.53 -12.33 0.84
CA GLN A 312 15.91 -12.50 1.31
C GLN A 312 16.66 -13.66 0.63
N TYR A 313 15.96 -14.73 0.27
CA TYR A 313 16.55 -15.89 -0.40
C TYR A 313 16.47 -15.78 -1.92
N ILE A 314 15.43 -15.12 -2.43
CA ILE A 314 15.15 -15.07 -3.88
C ILE A 314 15.73 -13.82 -4.55
N VAL A 315 15.57 -12.65 -3.91
CA VAL A 315 15.96 -11.35 -4.49
C VAL A 315 17.37 -10.94 -4.05
N ALA A 316 17.74 -11.27 -2.81
CA ALA A 316 19.03 -10.93 -2.21
C ALA A 316 19.81 -12.17 -1.70
N GLY A 317 19.59 -13.34 -2.31
CA GLY A 317 20.10 -14.63 -1.84
C GLY A 317 21.63 -14.77 -1.82
N GLY A 318 22.35 -14.14 -2.76
CA GLY A 318 23.81 -14.23 -2.86
C GLY A 318 24.51 -12.87 -2.91
N THR A 319 25.19 -12.57 -4.02
CA THR A 319 26.06 -11.38 -4.18
C THR A 319 25.30 -10.06 -4.41
N GLY A 320 24.00 -10.14 -4.70
CA GLY A 320 23.10 -8.99 -4.80
C GLY A 320 21.96 -9.19 -5.81
N LEU A 321 21.22 -8.11 -6.07
CA LEU A 321 20.00 -8.12 -6.88
C LEU A 321 20.13 -8.70 -8.30
N TYR A 322 21.32 -8.63 -8.91
CA TYR A 322 21.57 -9.01 -10.31
C TYR A 322 22.00 -10.46 -10.50
N GLU A 323 22.02 -11.25 -9.42
CA GLU A 323 22.27 -12.68 -9.50
C GLU A 323 21.08 -13.39 -10.14
N ASN A 324 21.37 -14.49 -10.86
CA ASN A 324 20.32 -15.34 -11.37
C ASN A 324 19.84 -16.28 -10.24
N PRO A 325 18.56 -16.18 -9.82
CA PRO A 325 18.04 -17.01 -8.75
C PRO A 325 17.88 -18.49 -9.16
N GLY A 326 17.99 -18.83 -10.45
CA GLY A 326 17.77 -20.20 -10.94
C GLY A 326 16.30 -20.61 -11.06
N LEU A 327 15.38 -19.72 -10.69
CA LEU A 327 13.94 -19.97 -10.65
C LEU A 327 13.27 -19.68 -12.00
N VAL A 328 12.36 -20.54 -12.44
CA VAL A 328 11.60 -20.36 -13.68
C VAL A 328 10.30 -19.57 -13.46
N GLY A 329 9.68 -19.69 -12.28
CA GLY A 329 8.44 -19.00 -11.96
C GLY A 329 8.54 -17.51 -12.22
N MET A 330 7.74 -16.98 -13.16
CA MET A 330 7.80 -15.58 -13.61
C MET A 330 7.60 -14.58 -12.46
N VAL A 331 6.88 -15.02 -11.42
CA VAL A 331 6.65 -14.34 -10.15
C VAL A 331 7.95 -13.94 -9.42
N TYR A 332 9.03 -14.70 -9.59
CA TYR A 332 10.31 -14.50 -8.90
C TYR A 332 11.25 -13.55 -9.66
N VAL A 333 11.05 -13.41 -10.98
CA VAL A 333 11.99 -12.74 -11.89
C VAL A 333 11.46 -11.46 -12.52
N TYR A 334 10.16 -11.18 -12.42
CA TYR A 334 9.56 -9.93 -12.90
C TYR A 334 10.12 -8.68 -12.17
N SER A 335 9.61 -7.48 -12.48
CA SER A 335 10.04 -6.26 -11.80
C SER A 335 9.70 -6.28 -10.29
N LYS A 336 10.74 -6.39 -9.44
CA LYS A 336 10.69 -6.60 -7.99
C LYS A 336 10.89 -5.31 -7.16
N GLY A 337 10.42 -4.16 -7.64
CA GLY A 337 10.75 -2.87 -7.00
C GLY A 337 10.26 -2.73 -5.57
N PHE A 338 9.10 -3.31 -5.24
CA PHE A 338 8.55 -3.26 -3.88
C PHE A 338 9.33 -4.17 -2.92
N GLU A 339 9.68 -5.37 -3.37
CA GLU A 339 10.50 -6.32 -2.62
C GLU A 339 11.89 -5.74 -2.36
N VAL A 340 12.51 -5.11 -3.37
CA VAL A 340 13.80 -4.41 -3.22
C VAL A 340 13.70 -3.26 -2.23
N LEU A 341 12.63 -2.46 -2.28
CA LEU A 341 12.41 -1.37 -1.33
C LEU A 341 12.23 -1.89 0.11
N THR A 342 11.72 -3.11 0.29
CA THR A 342 11.43 -3.67 1.63
C THR A 342 12.53 -4.59 2.17
N LEU A 343 13.58 -4.89 1.41
CA LEU A 343 14.74 -5.70 1.85
C LEU A 343 15.31 -5.33 3.23
N PRO A 344 15.45 -4.05 3.62
CA PRO A 344 15.94 -3.71 4.96
C PRO A 344 15.08 -4.24 6.12
N LEU A 345 13.82 -4.57 5.85
CA LEU A 345 12.87 -5.16 6.81
C LEU A 345 12.79 -6.69 6.71
N CYS A 346 13.47 -7.30 5.73
CA CYS A 346 13.68 -8.74 5.64
C CYS A 346 14.81 -9.18 6.61
N ASP A 347 15.01 -10.48 6.76
CA ASP A 347 15.97 -11.09 7.71
C ASP A 347 15.79 -10.60 9.15
N LEU A 348 14.52 -10.43 9.52
CA LEU A 348 14.10 -10.20 10.88
C LEU A 348 13.26 -11.40 11.31
N ALA A 349 13.24 -11.68 12.60
CA ALA A 349 12.57 -12.85 13.15
C ALA A 349 11.03 -12.86 13.02
N SER A 350 10.42 -11.82 12.45
CA SER A 350 8.98 -11.73 12.22
C SER A 350 8.69 -11.27 10.80
N HIS A 351 7.76 -11.90 10.08
CA HIS A 351 7.31 -11.32 8.81
C HIS A 351 6.47 -10.05 8.99
N SER A 352 5.94 -9.80 10.20
CA SER A 352 5.11 -8.61 10.47
C SER A 352 5.82 -7.28 10.25
N TYR A 353 7.16 -7.23 10.19
CA TYR A 353 7.88 -6.01 9.84
C TYR A 353 7.53 -5.54 8.41
N LEU A 354 7.39 -6.47 7.46
CA LEU A 354 7.01 -6.18 6.08
C LEU A 354 5.54 -5.78 5.97
N THR A 355 4.64 -6.55 6.57
CA THR A 355 3.20 -6.29 6.47
C THR A 355 2.82 -5.00 7.21
N PHE A 356 3.49 -4.64 8.31
CA PHE A 356 3.28 -3.33 8.95
C PHE A 356 3.77 -2.16 8.08
N PHE A 357 4.83 -2.34 7.30
CA PHE A 357 5.23 -1.32 6.32
C PHE A 357 4.12 -1.09 5.29
N ASN A 358 3.45 -2.14 4.81
CA ASN A 358 2.26 -1.98 3.98
C ASN A 358 1.12 -1.27 4.71
N LEU A 359 0.88 -1.57 5.97
CA LEU A 359 -0.10 -0.83 6.76
C LEU A 359 0.24 0.68 6.86
N TRP A 360 1.52 1.06 6.92
CA TRP A 360 1.92 2.46 6.81
C TRP A 360 1.64 3.06 5.42
N LEU A 361 1.87 2.30 4.35
CA LEU A 361 1.50 2.73 3.00
C LEU A 361 -0.01 2.95 2.85
N ALA A 362 -0.86 2.15 3.53
CA ALA A 362 -2.30 2.39 3.58
C ALA A 362 -2.61 3.75 4.23
N VAL A 363 -1.95 4.08 5.35
CA VAL A 363 -2.09 5.39 6.01
C VAL A 363 -1.68 6.53 5.08
N LEU A 364 -0.58 6.38 4.33
CA LEU A 364 -0.17 7.36 3.32
C LEU A 364 -1.21 7.49 2.20
N GLY A 365 -1.76 6.37 1.72
CA GLY A 365 -2.78 6.36 0.67
C GLY A 365 -4.08 7.03 1.10
N ILE A 366 -4.51 6.80 2.35
CA ILE A 366 -5.65 7.53 2.95
C ILE A 366 -5.37 9.04 2.99
N GLY A 367 -4.14 9.43 3.36
CA GLY A 367 -3.72 10.83 3.29
C GLY A 367 -3.77 11.40 1.86
N ALA A 368 -3.39 10.61 0.85
CA ALA A 368 -3.43 11.02 -0.55
C ALA A 368 -4.88 11.16 -1.04
N MET A 369 -5.79 10.30 -0.58
CA MET A 369 -7.23 10.42 -0.81
C MET A 369 -7.81 11.71 -0.22
N VAL A 370 -7.42 12.06 1.02
CA VAL A 370 -7.80 13.33 1.65
C VAL A 370 -7.30 14.51 0.81
N TRP A 371 -6.04 14.48 0.39
CA TRP A 371 -5.44 15.54 -0.43
C TRP A 371 -6.19 15.73 -1.76
N ASN A 372 -6.44 14.64 -2.49
CA ASN A 372 -7.17 14.66 -3.75
C ASN A 372 -8.62 15.15 -3.58
N ALA A 373 -9.33 14.70 -2.54
CA ALA A 373 -10.71 15.10 -2.27
C ALA A 373 -10.82 16.60 -1.97
N VAL A 374 -9.89 17.14 -1.18
CA VAL A 374 -9.85 18.58 -0.87
C VAL A 374 -9.58 19.42 -2.12
N LEU A 375 -8.69 18.96 -3.02
CA LEU A 375 -8.43 19.64 -4.29
C LEU A 375 -9.64 19.61 -5.23
N LEU A 376 -10.25 18.44 -5.43
CA LEU A 376 -11.38 18.26 -6.34
C LEU A 376 -12.63 19.05 -5.94
N THR A 377 -12.77 19.33 -4.64
CA THR A 377 -13.95 20.02 -4.09
C THR A 377 -13.70 21.50 -3.75
N GLY A 378 -12.47 21.99 -3.93
CA GLY A 378 -12.11 23.38 -3.66
C GLY A 378 -12.67 24.36 -4.71
N ASN A 379 -13.19 25.50 -4.26
CA ASN A 379 -13.66 26.56 -5.16
C ASN A 379 -12.54 27.54 -5.56
N ARG A 380 -12.27 27.66 -6.86
CA ARG A 380 -11.24 28.54 -7.47
C ARG A 380 -11.48 30.04 -7.23
N LYS A 381 -12.72 30.54 -7.41
CA LYS A 381 -13.06 31.99 -7.31
C LYS A 381 -12.76 32.62 -5.94
N GLN A 382 -12.98 31.87 -4.85
CA GLN A 382 -12.71 32.33 -3.48
C GLN A 382 -11.20 32.43 -3.16
N GLU A 383 -10.35 31.79 -3.95
CA GLU A 383 -8.91 31.74 -3.74
C GLU A 383 -8.18 32.89 -4.43
N THR A 384 -8.63 33.29 -5.63
CA THR A 384 -8.10 34.45 -6.35
C THR A 384 -8.37 35.78 -5.62
N GLU A 385 -9.51 35.91 -4.95
CA GLU A 385 -9.84 37.09 -4.11
C GLU A 385 -8.99 37.16 -2.83
N SER A 386 -8.78 36.04 -2.12
CA SER A 386 -7.86 36.00 -0.95
C SER A 386 -6.42 36.30 -1.35
N ARG A 387 -6.01 35.87 -2.55
CA ARG A 387 -4.67 36.09 -3.11
C ARG A 387 -4.40 37.56 -3.43
N LYS A 388 -5.39 38.27 -4.00
CA LYS A 388 -5.32 39.73 -4.21
C LYS A 388 -5.31 40.53 -2.91
N ALA A 389 -5.88 40.01 -1.83
CA ALA A 389 -5.97 40.66 -0.53
C ALA A 389 -4.79 40.38 0.42
N GLY A 390 -3.74 39.68 -0.03
CA GLY A 390 -2.54 39.41 0.78
C GLY A 390 -2.81 38.66 2.10
N THR A 391 -3.95 37.99 2.23
CA THR A 391 -4.38 37.35 3.47
C THR A 391 -4.02 35.87 3.40
N GLU A 392 -3.15 35.41 4.30
CA GLU A 392 -2.92 33.98 4.49
C GLU A 392 -4.26 33.29 4.76
N LYS A 393 -4.59 32.30 3.93
CA LYS A 393 -5.90 31.65 3.98
C LYS A 393 -6.01 30.83 5.26
N LYS A 394 -6.88 31.26 6.19
CA LYS A 394 -7.38 30.40 7.26
C LYS A 394 -8.11 29.20 6.66
N LEU A 395 -7.76 27.99 7.09
CA LEU A 395 -8.44 26.75 6.72
C LEU A 395 -9.94 26.88 7.09
N THR A 396 -10.82 26.99 6.10
CA THR A 396 -12.26 27.14 6.35
C THR A 396 -12.91 25.77 6.52
N TYR A 397 -13.83 25.61 7.48
CA TYR A 397 -14.49 24.32 7.76
C TYR A 397 -15.24 23.71 6.55
N HIS A 398 -15.56 24.50 5.52
CA HIS A 398 -16.16 24.03 4.26
C HIS A 398 -15.18 23.23 3.38
N SER A 399 -13.86 23.43 3.50
CA SER A 399 -12.85 22.73 2.68
C SER A 399 -12.45 21.36 3.23
N VAL A 400 -12.75 21.04 4.49
CA VAL A 400 -12.19 19.87 5.17
C VAL A 400 -13.15 18.67 5.22
N LEU A 401 -14.46 18.89 5.13
CA LEU A 401 -15.49 17.83 5.18
C LEU A 401 -15.34 16.77 4.06
N PRO A 402 -15.02 17.14 2.80
CA PRO A 402 -14.77 16.15 1.75
C PRO A 402 -13.56 15.27 2.04
N GLY A 403 -12.51 15.85 2.65
CA GLY A 403 -11.35 15.10 3.13
C GLY A 403 -11.71 14.07 4.20
N ILE A 404 -12.50 14.46 5.21
CA ILE A 404 -13.00 13.51 6.24
C ILE A 404 -13.73 12.33 5.58
N MET A 405 -14.63 12.65 4.66
CA MET A 405 -15.47 11.64 4.03
C MET A 405 -14.63 10.70 3.16
N ALA A 406 -13.65 11.23 2.42
CA ALA A 406 -12.70 10.41 1.68
C ALA A 406 -11.96 9.44 2.62
N ALA A 407 -11.44 9.91 3.75
CA ALA A 407 -10.75 9.06 4.72
C ALA A 407 -11.64 7.94 5.28
N VAL A 408 -12.86 8.29 5.72
CA VAL A 408 -13.82 7.31 6.28
C VAL A 408 -14.24 6.30 5.23
N LEU A 409 -14.56 6.73 4.01
CA LEU A 409 -14.98 5.82 2.95
C LEU A 409 -13.83 4.90 2.54
N THR A 410 -12.62 5.42 2.31
CA THR A 410 -11.46 4.63 1.88
C THR A 410 -11.07 3.57 2.90
N VAL A 411 -10.94 3.93 4.18
CA VAL A 411 -10.57 2.96 5.24
C VAL A 411 -11.65 1.90 5.46
N SER A 412 -12.88 2.17 5.01
CA SER A 412 -14.02 1.25 5.10
C SER A 412 -14.18 0.40 3.85
N VAL A 413 -13.28 0.40 2.88
CA VAL A 413 -13.36 -0.51 1.74
C VAL A 413 -12.49 -1.74 2.03
N PRO A 414 -13.06 -2.95 2.22
CA PRO A 414 -12.29 -4.18 2.43
C PRO A 414 -11.25 -4.39 1.32
N GLY A 415 -11.63 -4.16 0.06
CA GLY A 415 -10.73 -4.22 -1.09
C GLY A 415 -9.53 -3.29 -1.07
N ILE A 416 -9.50 -2.28 -0.19
CA ILE A 416 -8.32 -1.43 0.04
C ILE A 416 -7.67 -1.80 1.37
N MET A 417 -8.46 -1.88 2.45
CA MET A 417 -7.91 -2.01 3.80
C MET A 417 -7.35 -3.41 4.09
N ASN A 418 -7.91 -4.47 3.52
CA ASN A 418 -7.35 -5.82 3.68
C ASN A 418 -6.08 -6.03 2.84
N MET A 419 -5.85 -5.24 1.79
CA MET A 419 -4.55 -5.25 1.08
C MET A 419 -3.40 -4.79 1.96
N ALA A 420 -3.69 -4.06 3.04
CA ALA A 420 -2.68 -3.60 3.97
C ALA A 420 -1.98 -4.74 4.73
N LEU A 421 -2.61 -5.92 4.80
CA LEU A 421 -2.06 -7.09 5.48
C LEU A 421 -1.14 -7.94 4.59
N THR A 422 -1.16 -7.74 3.28
CA THR A 422 -0.46 -8.61 2.32
C THR A 422 0.78 -7.91 1.81
N ALA A 423 1.95 -8.55 1.91
CA ALA A 423 3.24 -8.00 1.48
C ALA A 423 3.43 -8.07 -0.05
N LYS A 424 2.57 -7.37 -0.79
CA LYS A 424 2.54 -7.28 -2.25
C LYS A 424 2.56 -5.83 -2.73
N ALA A 425 2.98 -5.61 -3.98
CA ALA A 425 3.16 -4.29 -4.57
C ALA A 425 1.85 -3.50 -4.84
N ASP A 426 0.67 -4.12 -4.70
CA ASP A 426 -0.62 -3.48 -5.03
C ASP A 426 -0.84 -2.16 -4.28
N LEU A 427 -0.62 -2.16 -2.97
CA LEU A 427 -0.89 -0.98 -2.15
C LEU A 427 0.07 0.19 -2.44
N ILE A 428 1.36 -0.09 -2.69
CA ILE A 428 2.31 0.96 -3.07
C ILE A 428 2.00 1.52 -4.46
N THR A 429 1.58 0.69 -5.41
CA THR A 429 1.19 1.16 -6.74
C THR A 429 -0.06 2.03 -6.69
N TRP A 430 -1.05 1.64 -5.87
CA TRP A 430 -2.23 2.46 -5.59
C TRP A 430 -1.85 3.82 -4.98
N LEU A 431 -0.97 3.84 -3.98
CA LEU A 431 -0.45 5.09 -3.39
C LEU A 431 0.20 5.99 -4.45
N LEU A 432 1.08 5.45 -5.29
CA LEU A 432 1.79 6.21 -6.33
C LEU A 432 0.83 6.77 -7.39
N GLN A 433 -0.21 6.01 -7.76
CA GLN A 433 -1.28 6.49 -8.64
C GLN A 433 -2.06 7.65 -8.01
N LEU A 434 -2.37 7.59 -6.71
CA LEU A 434 -3.03 8.70 -6.01
C LEU A 434 -2.13 9.94 -5.87
N ILE A 435 -0.82 9.77 -5.65
CA ILE A 435 0.14 10.88 -5.66
C ILE A 435 0.19 11.52 -7.05
N MET A 436 0.23 10.70 -8.11
CA MET A 436 0.18 11.17 -9.50
C MET A 436 -1.08 11.99 -9.79
N LEU A 437 -2.26 11.52 -9.38
CA LEU A 437 -3.51 12.29 -9.48
C LEU A 437 -3.43 13.62 -8.73
N GLY A 438 -2.92 13.60 -7.49
CA GLY A 438 -2.78 14.78 -6.66
C GLY A 438 -1.87 15.83 -7.29
N CYS A 439 -0.74 15.39 -7.88
CA CYS A 439 0.17 16.23 -8.63
C CYS A 439 -0.50 16.88 -9.84
N PHE A 440 -1.24 16.12 -10.64
CA PHE A 440 -1.97 16.65 -11.80
C PHE A 440 -3.06 17.64 -11.41
N PHE A 441 -3.88 17.30 -10.41
CA PHE A 441 -4.91 18.21 -9.91
C PHE A 441 -4.30 19.49 -9.34
N GLN A 442 -3.19 19.39 -8.60
CA GLN A 442 -2.48 20.54 -8.06
C GLN A 442 -1.89 21.43 -9.16
N TYR A 443 -1.35 20.84 -10.24
CA TYR A 443 -0.87 21.58 -11.41
C TYR A 443 -1.98 22.40 -12.06
N ILE A 444 -3.14 21.80 -12.29
CA ILE A 444 -4.32 22.47 -12.86
C ILE A 444 -4.89 23.51 -11.88
N HIS A 445 -4.82 23.25 -10.58
CA HIS A 445 -5.40 24.12 -9.55
C HIS A 445 -4.62 25.43 -9.36
N VAL A 446 -3.28 25.36 -9.31
CA VAL A 446 -2.43 26.52 -8.95
C VAL A 446 -2.30 27.51 -10.10
N TYR A 447 -2.50 27.09 -11.35
CA TYR A 447 -2.39 27.94 -12.56
C TYR A 447 -1.05 28.71 -12.66
N GLU A 448 0.01 28.22 -12.03
CA GLU A 448 1.38 28.74 -12.18
C GLU A 448 2.28 27.65 -12.74
N ASN A 449 3.29 28.03 -13.53
CA ASN A 449 4.26 27.15 -14.19
C ASN A 449 5.22 26.45 -13.20
N HIS A 450 4.67 25.76 -12.21
CA HIS A 450 5.43 24.97 -11.27
C HIS A 450 5.62 23.55 -11.81
N TRP A 451 6.65 23.39 -12.65
CA TRP A 451 7.13 22.13 -13.22
C TRP A 451 7.39 21.03 -12.18
N ILE A 452 7.53 21.39 -10.90
CA ILE A 452 7.65 20.45 -9.78
C ILE A 452 6.44 19.50 -9.68
N PHE A 453 5.23 19.94 -10.04
CA PHE A 453 4.05 19.07 -10.02
C PHE A 453 4.09 18.04 -11.15
N LEU A 454 4.53 18.44 -12.34
CA LEU A 454 4.72 17.52 -13.47
C LEU A 454 5.88 16.54 -13.21
N SER A 455 6.96 17.01 -12.57
CA SER A 455 8.04 16.17 -12.05
C SER A 455 7.49 15.13 -11.07
N GLY A 456 6.65 15.54 -10.11
CA GLY A 456 6.02 14.62 -9.16
C GLY A 456 5.11 13.59 -9.83
N ALA A 457 4.33 14.00 -10.84
CA ALA A 457 3.48 13.10 -11.60
C ALA A 457 4.31 12.08 -12.41
N ALA A 458 5.31 12.54 -13.16
CA ALA A 458 6.19 11.69 -13.96
C ALA A 458 7.08 10.78 -13.09
N GLY A 459 7.58 11.28 -11.96
CA GLY A 459 8.33 10.48 -11.00
C GLY A 459 7.47 9.40 -10.36
N SER A 460 6.22 9.71 -9.99
CA SER A 460 5.26 8.72 -9.47
C SER A 460 4.91 7.66 -10.52
N TYR A 461 4.80 8.04 -11.80
CA TYR A 461 4.62 7.12 -12.91
C TYR A 461 5.81 6.15 -13.04
N PHE A 462 7.05 6.65 -13.14
CA PHE A 462 8.23 5.78 -13.24
C PHE A 462 8.41 4.88 -12.03
N LEU A 463 8.20 5.41 -10.83
CA LEU A 463 8.30 4.60 -9.62
C LEU A 463 7.19 3.53 -9.59
N SER A 464 5.97 3.82 -10.06
CA SER A 464 4.92 2.80 -10.19
C SER A 464 5.37 1.64 -11.08
N LEU A 465 5.94 1.93 -12.25
CA LEU A 465 6.47 0.91 -13.17
C LEU A 465 7.61 0.09 -12.56
N THR A 466 8.35 0.70 -11.64
CA THR A 466 9.41 0.02 -10.88
C THR A 466 8.82 -1.04 -9.94
N MET A 467 7.68 -0.74 -9.31
CA MET A 467 7.07 -1.58 -8.27
C MET A 467 6.38 -2.83 -8.81
N LYS A 468 5.60 -2.71 -9.90
CA LYS A 468 4.76 -3.80 -10.40
C LYS A 468 4.66 -3.78 -11.93
N PRO A 469 4.92 -4.89 -12.63
CA PRO A 469 4.78 -4.99 -14.09
C PRO A 469 3.39 -4.60 -14.60
N THR A 470 2.32 -5.08 -13.96
CA THR A 470 0.94 -4.81 -14.39
C THR A 470 0.53 -3.35 -14.21
N SER A 471 1.26 -2.56 -13.42
CA SER A 471 1.02 -1.12 -13.31
C SER A 471 1.26 -0.39 -14.64
N LEU A 472 1.96 -1.02 -15.60
CA LEU A 472 2.13 -0.49 -16.95
C LEU A 472 0.78 -0.29 -17.67
N VAL A 473 -0.29 -1.03 -17.37
CA VAL A 473 -1.61 -0.72 -17.94
C VAL A 473 -2.19 0.54 -17.27
N PHE A 474 -2.42 0.44 -15.96
CA PHE A 474 -3.21 1.44 -15.24
C PHE A 474 -2.48 2.76 -15.05
N SER A 475 -1.20 2.74 -14.66
CA SER A 475 -0.43 3.96 -14.46
C SER A 475 -0.15 4.68 -15.77
N THR A 476 0.07 3.95 -16.87
CA THR A 476 0.20 4.55 -18.22
C THR A 476 -1.11 5.14 -18.69
N ALA A 477 -2.25 4.49 -18.40
CA ALA A 477 -3.55 5.05 -18.70
C ALA A 477 -3.75 6.39 -17.97
N VAL A 478 -3.54 6.47 -16.64
CA VAL A 478 -3.65 7.73 -15.89
C VAL A 478 -2.72 8.81 -16.46
N PHE A 479 -1.44 8.48 -16.64
CA PHE A 479 -0.43 9.43 -17.08
C PHE A 479 -0.67 9.91 -18.52
N GLY A 480 -0.93 8.98 -19.44
CA GLY A 480 -1.15 9.27 -20.86
C GLY A 480 -2.41 10.08 -21.12
N MET A 481 -3.53 9.73 -20.51
CA MET A 481 -4.79 10.47 -20.69
C MET A 481 -4.71 11.89 -20.12
N MET A 482 -4.07 12.04 -18.96
CA MET A 482 -3.82 13.37 -18.42
C MET A 482 -2.82 14.15 -19.27
N GLY A 483 -1.80 13.48 -19.83
CA GLY A 483 -0.89 14.09 -20.80
C GLY A 483 -1.63 14.66 -22.00
N LEU A 484 -2.55 13.89 -22.60
CA LEU A 484 -3.41 14.36 -23.70
C LEU A 484 -4.31 15.54 -23.28
N TYR A 485 -4.91 15.46 -22.09
CA TYR A 485 -5.71 16.57 -21.55
C TYR A 485 -4.88 17.83 -21.34
N LEU A 486 -3.67 17.71 -20.79
CA LEU A 486 -2.77 18.84 -20.56
C LEU A 486 -2.27 19.44 -21.88
N LEU A 487 -2.00 18.62 -22.91
CA LEU A 487 -1.69 19.11 -24.25
C LEU A 487 -2.86 19.91 -24.83
N TRP A 488 -4.07 19.35 -24.81
CA TRP A 488 -5.28 20.07 -25.24
C TRP A 488 -5.47 21.38 -24.47
N PHE A 489 -5.32 21.33 -23.14
CA PHE A 489 -5.42 22.47 -22.24
C PHE A 489 -4.36 23.55 -22.55
N TRP A 490 -3.13 23.16 -22.87
CA TRP A 490 -2.08 24.10 -23.27
C TRP A 490 -2.36 24.76 -24.62
N PHE A 491 -2.81 23.99 -25.62
CA PHE A 491 -3.13 24.52 -26.95
C PHE A 491 -4.32 25.48 -26.94
N HIS A 492 -5.36 25.19 -26.16
CA HIS A 492 -6.60 25.99 -26.16
C HIS A 492 -6.57 27.17 -25.18
N GLU A 493 -5.86 27.06 -24.05
CA GLU A 493 -5.88 28.09 -23.01
C GLU A 493 -4.56 28.85 -22.82
N ARG A 494 -3.39 28.34 -23.27
CA ARG A 494 -2.09 28.90 -22.86
C ARG A 494 -1.27 29.64 -23.91
N GLY A 495 -1.57 29.56 -25.21
CA GLY A 495 -1.04 30.48 -26.25
C GLY A 495 0.47 30.80 -26.28
N ALA A 496 1.35 30.11 -25.53
CA ALA A 496 2.77 30.43 -25.43
C ALA A 496 3.59 29.20 -25.00
N ALA A 497 4.42 28.70 -25.92
CA ALA A 497 5.33 27.55 -25.74
C ALA A 497 6.78 27.96 -25.39
N ALA A 498 7.06 29.26 -25.23
CA ALA A 498 8.43 29.79 -25.21
C ALA A 498 9.20 29.54 -23.90
N ASP A 499 8.54 29.31 -22.77
CA ASP A 499 9.19 29.09 -21.45
C ASP A 499 9.56 27.61 -21.17
N LEU A 500 9.39 26.72 -22.15
CA LEU A 500 9.56 25.26 -21.97
C LEU A 500 11.03 24.85 -21.75
N PHE A 501 11.97 25.52 -22.41
CA PHE A 501 13.36 25.04 -22.55
C PHE A 501 14.22 25.25 -21.29
N HIS A 502 14.08 26.39 -20.60
CA HIS A 502 14.89 26.72 -19.41
C HIS A 502 14.53 25.85 -18.18
N HIS A 503 13.30 25.35 -18.10
CA HIS A 503 12.83 24.52 -16.99
C HIS A 503 12.93 23.00 -17.26
N LEU A 504 13.15 22.62 -18.52
CA LEU A 504 13.36 21.22 -18.94
C LEU A 504 14.56 20.59 -18.22
N VAL A 505 15.65 21.34 -18.02
CA VAL A 505 16.87 20.82 -17.36
C VAL A 505 16.61 20.43 -15.89
N ARG A 506 15.84 21.23 -15.16
CA ARG A 506 15.48 20.92 -13.76
C ARG A 506 14.48 19.77 -13.67
N LEU A 507 13.54 19.70 -14.62
CA LEU A 507 12.62 18.59 -14.77
C LEU A 507 13.40 17.28 -15.00
N ILE A 508 14.29 17.26 -15.99
CA ILE A 508 15.15 16.11 -16.32
C ILE A 508 15.98 15.70 -15.10
N GLY A 509 16.64 16.66 -14.42
CA GLY A 509 17.45 16.37 -13.23
C GLY A 509 16.65 15.70 -12.11
N SER A 510 15.44 16.17 -11.83
CA SER A 510 14.58 15.58 -10.80
C SER A 510 14.06 14.17 -11.14
N LEU A 511 14.00 13.83 -12.44
CA LEU A 511 13.53 12.52 -12.90
C LEU A 511 14.64 11.47 -12.92
N CYS A 512 15.92 11.87 -12.81
CA CYS A 512 17.05 10.94 -12.77
C CYS A 512 16.91 9.87 -11.67
N LEU A 513 16.34 10.22 -10.50
CA LEU A 513 16.17 9.25 -9.41
C LEU A 513 15.04 8.24 -9.67
N PRO A 514 13.77 8.65 -9.91
CA PRO A 514 12.73 7.67 -10.26
C PRO A 514 13.05 6.85 -11.51
N PHE A 515 13.66 7.48 -12.53
CA PHE A 515 14.10 6.76 -13.72
C PHE A 515 15.27 5.82 -13.44
N GLY A 516 16.23 6.22 -12.60
CA GLY A 516 17.33 5.35 -12.18
C GLY A 516 16.84 4.12 -11.41
N ALA A 517 15.82 4.28 -10.55
CA ALA A 517 15.18 3.17 -9.87
C ALA A 517 14.54 2.19 -10.86
N LEU A 518 13.78 2.71 -11.83
CA LEU A 518 13.18 1.94 -12.90
C LEU A 518 14.24 1.19 -13.72
N ALA A 519 15.27 1.91 -14.19
CA ALA A 519 16.35 1.37 -14.99
C ALA A 519 17.11 0.27 -14.22
N GLY A 520 17.38 0.45 -12.93
CA GLY A 520 18.06 -0.54 -12.11
C GLY A 520 17.28 -1.86 -11.99
N ILE A 521 15.97 -1.78 -11.74
CA ILE A 521 15.09 -2.96 -11.62
C ILE A 521 14.81 -3.61 -12.98
N TRP A 522 14.62 -2.82 -14.03
CA TRP A 522 14.43 -3.36 -15.38
C TRP A 522 15.71 -3.97 -15.91
N ALA A 523 16.88 -3.40 -15.65
CA ALA A 523 18.17 -4.02 -15.98
C ALA A 523 18.34 -5.38 -15.30
N ARG A 524 17.89 -5.53 -14.05
CA ARG A 524 17.85 -6.83 -13.37
C ARG A 524 16.98 -7.82 -14.14
N THR A 525 15.74 -7.43 -14.42
CA THR A 525 14.78 -8.26 -15.17
C THR A 525 15.37 -8.68 -16.52
N MET A 526 15.91 -7.73 -17.28
CA MET A 526 16.54 -7.95 -18.58
C MET A 526 17.74 -8.90 -18.50
N LYS A 527 18.58 -8.76 -17.48
CA LYS A 527 19.75 -9.61 -17.28
C LYS A 527 19.34 -11.07 -17.10
N ILE A 528 18.32 -11.31 -16.27
CA ILE A 528 17.82 -12.64 -15.92
C ILE A 528 17.02 -13.25 -17.07
N THR A 529 15.99 -12.55 -17.56
CA THR A 529 14.99 -13.13 -18.48
C THR A 529 15.25 -12.79 -19.95
N GLY A 530 16.07 -11.78 -20.25
CA GLY A 530 16.21 -11.22 -21.60
C GLY A 530 15.16 -10.15 -21.95
N MET A 531 14.17 -9.90 -21.08
CA MET A 531 13.09 -8.93 -21.30
C MET A 531 13.10 -7.80 -20.27
N PRO A 532 12.83 -6.53 -20.66
CA PRO A 532 12.77 -5.41 -19.72
C PRO A 532 11.68 -5.57 -18.66
N VAL A 533 10.54 -6.10 -19.08
CA VAL A 533 9.39 -6.45 -18.26
C VAL A 533 8.75 -7.69 -18.85
N THR A 534 8.24 -8.54 -17.97
CA THR A 534 7.62 -9.81 -18.33
C THR A 534 6.09 -9.75 -18.15
N SER A 535 5.35 -10.81 -18.53
CA SER A 535 3.87 -10.92 -18.55
C SER A 535 3.22 -10.57 -19.91
N VAL A 536 2.02 -9.97 -19.93
CA VAL A 536 1.22 -9.63 -21.13
C VAL A 536 1.97 -8.73 -22.12
N PHE A 537 2.99 -8.02 -21.65
CA PHE A 537 3.79 -7.09 -22.45
C PHE A 537 5.00 -7.72 -23.14
N THR A 538 5.29 -8.99 -22.86
CA THR A 538 6.39 -9.72 -23.51
C THR A 538 6.29 -9.64 -25.03
N SER A 539 5.08 -9.66 -25.60
CA SER A 539 4.83 -9.53 -27.04
C SER A 539 5.29 -8.19 -27.63
N ILE A 540 5.11 -7.07 -26.90
CA ILE A 540 5.53 -5.74 -27.36
C ILE A 540 7.05 -5.67 -27.46
N PHE A 541 7.75 -6.17 -26.44
CA PHE A 541 9.22 -6.18 -26.45
C PHE A 541 9.78 -7.22 -27.41
N ALA A 542 9.09 -8.36 -27.61
CA ALA A 542 9.47 -9.34 -28.61
C ALA A 542 9.41 -8.74 -30.03
N TRP A 543 8.38 -7.93 -30.31
CA TRP A 543 8.27 -7.17 -31.57
C TRP A 543 9.42 -6.16 -31.74
N LEU A 544 9.91 -5.57 -30.64
CA LEU A 544 11.09 -4.69 -30.64
C LEU A 544 12.43 -5.46 -30.74
N GLY A 545 12.41 -6.78 -30.90
CA GLY A 545 13.60 -7.62 -31.11
C GLY A 545 14.21 -8.22 -29.84
N PHE A 546 13.60 -8.03 -28.67
CA PHE A 546 14.04 -8.72 -27.45
C PHE A 546 13.62 -10.19 -27.48
N LYS A 547 14.40 -11.08 -26.85
CA LYS A 547 14.12 -12.52 -26.81
C LYS A 547 14.18 -13.01 -25.37
N MET A 548 13.20 -13.82 -24.99
CA MET A 548 13.20 -14.54 -23.72
C MET A 548 14.37 -15.53 -23.71
N LYS A 549 15.14 -15.54 -22.63
CA LYS A 549 16.21 -16.50 -22.38
C LYS A 549 15.64 -17.80 -21.83
N TYR A 550 16.34 -18.90 -22.07
CA TYR A 550 16.13 -20.13 -21.30
C TYR A 550 16.28 -19.81 -19.80
N PRO A 551 15.39 -20.31 -18.93
CA PRO A 551 14.35 -21.33 -19.15
C PRO A 551 12.94 -20.77 -19.40
N PHE A 552 12.78 -19.46 -19.60
CA PHE A 552 11.48 -18.78 -19.61
C PHE A 552 10.74 -18.78 -20.96
N ALA A 553 11.37 -19.25 -22.03
CA ALA A 553 10.76 -19.29 -23.36
C ALA A 553 9.73 -20.43 -23.40
N THR A 554 8.44 -20.11 -23.43
CA THR A 554 7.35 -21.09 -23.55
C THR A 554 6.66 -21.01 -24.91
N SER A 555 6.12 -22.14 -25.36
CA SER A 555 5.22 -22.25 -26.50
C SER A 555 3.79 -21.84 -26.10
N GLU A 556 3.49 -20.55 -26.32
CA GLU A 556 2.16 -19.93 -26.27
C GLU A 556 1.44 -19.80 -24.90
N LEU A 557 0.84 -18.63 -24.67
CA LEU A 557 -0.04 -18.39 -23.53
C LEU A 557 -1.40 -19.06 -23.80
N PRO A 558 -2.04 -19.69 -22.79
CA PRO A 558 -3.34 -20.33 -22.98
C PRO A 558 -4.37 -19.30 -23.47
N GLN A 559 -5.07 -19.64 -24.55
CA GLN A 559 -6.16 -18.84 -25.09
C GLN A 559 -7.40 -18.94 -24.17
N ASN A 560 -8.00 -17.80 -23.85
CA ASN A 560 -9.24 -17.73 -23.07
C ASN A 560 -10.41 -18.24 -23.94
N TYR A 561 -10.76 -19.52 -23.83
CA TYR A 561 -12.00 -20.05 -24.39
C TYR A 561 -13.11 -19.95 -23.33
N GLN A 562 -14.18 -19.21 -23.63
CA GLN A 562 -15.42 -19.23 -22.85
C GLN A 562 -16.58 -19.52 -23.81
N GLU A 563 -17.41 -20.50 -23.47
CA GLU A 563 -18.58 -20.91 -24.26
C GLU A 563 -19.76 -19.93 -24.16
N GLU A 564 -19.83 -19.12 -23.09
CA GLU A 564 -20.92 -18.17 -22.84
C GLU A 564 -20.79 -16.87 -23.66
N SER A 565 -21.94 -16.26 -24.00
CA SER A 565 -21.94 -14.95 -24.66
C SER A 565 -21.34 -13.84 -23.78
N THR A 566 -20.46 -13.01 -24.37
CA THR A 566 -19.71 -11.97 -23.66
C THR A 566 -20.58 -10.97 -22.88
N LEU A 567 -21.78 -10.66 -23.37
CA LEU A 567 -22.70 -9.72 -22.71
C LEU A 567 -23.31 -10.31 -21.44
N HIS A 568 -23.69 -11.60 -21.45
CA HIS A 568 -24.26 -12.26 -20.28
C HIS A 568 -23.21 -12.39 -19.17
N VAL A 569 -21.99 -12.80 -19.54
CA VAL A 569 -20.83 -12.86 -18.64
C VAL A 569 -20.58 -11.50 -17.99
N LEU A 570 -20.55 -10.42 -18.80
CA LEU A 570 -20.33 -9.07 -18.31
C LEU A 570 -21.44 -8.63 -17.32
N ALA A 571 -22.71 -8.83 -17.67
CA ALA A 571 -23.83 -8.45 -16.82
C ALA A 571 -23.83 -9.20 -15.48
N ARG A 572 -23.59 -10.53 -15.52
CA ARG A 572 -23.45 -11.38 -14.34
C ARG A 572 -22.32 -10.90 -13.43
N ARG A 573 -21.13 -10.66 -14.01
CA ARG A 573 -19.94 -10.21 -13.26
C ARG A 573 -20.09 -8.81 -12.67
N ILE A 574 -20.74 -7.88 -13.37
CA ILE A 574 -21.07 -6.56 -12.81
C ILE A 574 -21.99 -6.71 -11.59
N TRP A 575 -23.04 -7.54 -11.69
CA TRP A 575 -23.93 -7.81 -10.57
C TRP A 575 -23.19 -8.45 -9.39
N GLN A 576 -22.36 -9.46 -9.65
CA GLN A 576 -21.60 -10.13 -8.61
C GLN A 576 -20.63 -9.17 -7.91
N MET A 577 -19.87 -8.39 -8.69
CA MET A 577 -18.91 -7.44 -8.15
C MET A 577 -19.56 -6.28 -7.37
N LEU A 578 -20.78 -5.86 -7.72
CA LEU A 578 -21.48 -4.76 -7.06
C LEU A 578 -22.39 -5.18 -5.91
N MET A 579 -22.98 -6.38 -5.94
CA MET A 579 -24.03 -6.78 -4.98
C MET A 579 -23.81 -8.14 -4.34
N GLN A 580 -23.21 -9.10 -5.04
CA GLN A 580 -23.15 -10.50 -4.59
C GLN A 580 -21.89 -11.20 -5.12
N PRO A 581 -20.72 -11.03 -4.49
CA PRO A 581 -19.47 -11.64 -4.96
C PRO A 581 -19.44 -13.13 -4.60
N GLN A 582 -20.33 -13.92 -5.23
CA GLN A 582 -20.50 -15.36 -5.06
C GLN A 582 -20.36 -16.05 -6.42
N GLY A 583 -19.73 -17.22 -6.45
CA GLY A 583 -19.50 -18.02 -7.65
C GLY A 583 -18.05 -18.46 -7.83
N GLU A 584 -17.82 -19.36 -8.78
CA GLU A 584 -16.50 -19.96 -9.05
C GLU A 584 -15.42 -18.93 -9.42
N ASP A 585 -15.78 -17.88 -10.17
CA ASP A 585 -14.87 -16.82 -10.59
C ASP A 585 -14.78 -15.62 -9.62
N MET A 586 -15.44 -15.70 -8.45
CA MET A 586 -15.53 -14.61 -7.47
C MET A 586 -14.66 -14.79 -6.22
N GLY A 587 -13.95 -15.91 -6.07
CA GLY A 587 -13.14 -16.21 -4.89
C GLY A 587 -12.06 -15.16 -4.58
N HIS A 588 -11.42 -14.59 -5.61
CA HIS A 588 -10.45 -13.50 -5.43
C HIS A 588 -11.13 -12.13 -5.29
N VAL A 589 -12.32 -11.97 -5.85
CA VAL A 589 -13.11 -10.72 -5.76
C VAL A 589 -13.59 -10.48 -4.34
N ILE A 590 -14.09 -11.52 -3.65
CA ILE A 590 -14.65 -11.36 -2.30
C ILE A 590 -13.59 -10.92 -1.26
N LEU A 591 -12.33 -11.36 -1.45
CA LEU A 591 -11.19 -10.95 -0.63
C LEU A 591 -10.85 -9.47 -0.78
N ALA A 592 -10.91 -8.97 -2.02
CA ALA A 592 -10.62 -7.61 -2.39
C ALA A 592 -11.88 -6.78 -2.71
N TRP A 593 -13.00 -7.09 -2.05
CA TRP A 593 -14.30 -6.56 -2.47
C TRP A 593 -14.49 -5.08 -2.14
N GLY A 594 -14.88 -4.31 -3.16
CA GLY A 594 -15.33 -2.91 -3.02
C GLY A 594 -16.62 -2.73 -2.22
N THR A 595 -17.36 -3.82 -1.98
CA THR A 595 -18.72 -3.87 -1.37
C THR A 595 -19.79 -3.18 -2.19
N SER A 596 -21.04 -3.38 -1.79
CA SER A 596 -22.20 -2.67 -2.33
C SER A 596 -22.15 -1.15 -2.10
N LEU A 597 -21.20 -0.67 -1.29
CA LEU A 597 -20.84 0.74 -1.24
C LEU A 597 -20.57 1.29 -2.65
N MET A 598 -19.82 0.58 -3.50
CA MET A 598 -19.49 1.05 -4.85
C MET A 598 -20.74 1.28 -5.70
N ALA A 599 -21.73 0.40 -5.60
CA ALA A 599 -23.01 0.56 -6.30
C ALA A 599 -23.76 1.82 -5.84
N VAL A 600 -23.77 2.08 -4.53
CA VAL A 600 -24.40 3.27 -3.95
C VAL A 600 -23.65 4.55 -4.35
N LEU A 601 -22.32 4.53 -4.39
CA LEU A 601 -21.52 5.66 -4.87
C LEU A 601 -21.80 5.96 -6.35
N ILE A 602 -21.96 4.92 -7.19
CA ILE A 602 -22.36 5.07 -8.60
C ILE A 602 -23.74 5.74 -8.70
N VAL A 603 -24.73 5.27 -7.93
CA VAL A 603 -26.07 5.88 -7.91
C VAL A 603 -26.00 7.35 -7.47
N MET A 604 -25.20 7.67 -6.46
CA MET A 604 -24.99 9.05 -6.02
C MET A 604 -24.36 9.92 -7.12
N LEU A 605 -23.42 9.37 -7.90
CA LEU A 605 -22.82 10.06 -9.04
C LEU A 605 -23.82 10.29 -10.18
N VAL A 606 -24.68 9.32 -10.47
CA VAL A 606 -25.77 9.45 -11.44
C VAL A 606 -26.74 10.55 -11.01
N LEU A 607 -27.17 10.54 -9.74
CA LEU A 607 -28.04 11.59 -9.18
C LEU A 607 -27.37 12.96 -9.23
N TYR A 608 -26.07 13.04 -8.96
CA TYR A 608 -25.30 14.28 -9.13
C TYR A 608 -25.33 14.75 -10.59
N GLY A 609 -25.10 13.86 -11.56
CA GLY A 609 -25.19 14.19 -12.99
C GLY A 609 -26.57 14.70 -13.41
N ILE A 610 -27.65 14.11 -12.88
CA ILE A 610 -29.04 14.51 -13.15
C ILE A 610 -29.35 15.88 -12.55
N PHE A 611 -28.93 16.14 -11.30
CA PHE A 611 -29.26 17.39 -10.62
C PHE A 611 -28.34 18.56 -10.97
N SER A 612 -27.08 18.28 -11.33
CA SER A 612 -26.13 19.32 -11.71
C SER A 612 -26.50 19.95 -13.06
N LYS A 613 -26.69 21.27 -13.10
CA LYS A 613 -26.92 21.99 -14.37
C LYS A 613 -25.61 22.09 -15.15
N LYS A 614 -25.64 21.81 -16.46
CA LYS A 614 -24.50 22.03 -17.38
C LYS A 614 -24.05 23.51 -17.27
N GLY A 615 -22.77 23.73 -16.99
CA GLY A 615 -22.15 25.08 -16.96
C GLY A 615 -21.91 25.71 -15.58
N ASP A 616 -22.69 25.40 -14.55
CA ASP A 616 -22.58 26.10 -13.25
C ASP A 616 -21.42 25.60 -12.35
N GLU A 617 -20.86 24.42 -12.64
CA GLU A 617 -19.94 23.71 -11.72
C GLU A 617 -18.74 22.98 -12.35
N GLN A 618 -18.55 23.08 -13.68
CA GLN A 618 -17.41 22.44 -14.36
C GLN A 618 -16.12 23.22 -14.12
N SER A 619 -15.36 22.79 -13.11
CA SER A 619 -13.96 23.20 -12.95
C SER A 619 -13.06 22.39 -13.89
N HIS A 620 -11.95 22.97 -14.35
CA HIS A 620 -10.96 22.25 -15.15
C HIS A 620 -10.45 20.99 -14.42
N ILE A 621 -10.32 21.04 -13.10
CA ILE A 621 -9.89 19.89 -12.28
C ILE A 621 -10.92 18.75 -12.35
N TRP A 622 -12.21 19.08 -12.30
CA TRP A 622 -13.28 18.09 -12.45
C TRP A 622 -13.29 17.48 -13.86
N ASN A 623 -13.10 18.30 -14.90
CA ASN A 623 -12.97 17.78 -16.27
C ASN A 623 -11.74 16.86 -16.41
N ALA A 624 -10.61 17.25 -15.82
CA ALA A 624 -9.40 16.44 -15.80
C ALA A 624 -9.60 15.10 -15.06
N ALA A 625 -10.34 15.10 -13.95
CA ALA A 625 -10.72 13.88 -13.26
C ALA A 625 -11.62 12.98 -14.12
N LEU A 626 -12.58 13.56 -14.86
CA LEU A 626 -13.46 12.82 -15.77
C LEU A 626 -12.70 12.21 -16.96
N VAL A 627 -11.69 12.89 -17.49
CA VAL A 627 -10.84 12.36 -18.57
C VAL A 627 -10.11 11.08 -18.16
N ILE A 628 -9.75 10.95 -16.89
CA ILE A 628 -9.17 9.71 -16.37
C ILE A 628 -10.29 8.71 -16.04
N PHE A 629 -11.36 9.16 -15.40
CA PHE A 629 -12.39 8.27 -14.84
C PHE A 629 -13.10 7.43 -15.91
N PHE A 630 -13.57 8.04 -17.01
CA PHE A 630 -14.36 7.30 -18.00
C PHE A 630 -13.57 6.17 -18.69
N PRO A 631 -12.34 6.39 -19.17
CA PRO A 631 -11.57 5.30 -19.75
C PRO A 631 -11.20 4.23 -18.73
N PHE A 632 -10.98 4.58 -17.46
CA PHE A 632 -10.77 3.59 -16.41
C PHE A 632 -11.99 2.69 -16.21
N VAL A 633 -13.21 3.25 -16.25
CA VAL A 633 -14.44 2.47 -16.22
C VAL A 633 -14.52 1.54 -17.44
N ILE A 634 -14.20 2.04 -18.64
CA ILE A 634 -14.21 1.24 -19.88
C ILE A 634 -13.21 0.08 -19.79
N VAL A 635 -11.95 0.35 -19.41
CA VAL A 635 -10.92 -0.69 -19.25
C VAL A 635 -11.36 -1.71 -18.19
N SER A 636 -11.92 -1.25 -17.07
CA SER A 636 -12.44 -2.14 -16.02
C SER A 636 -13.55 -3.05 -16.53
N LEU A 637 -14.48 -2.54 -17.35
CA LEU A 637 -15.55 -3.32 -17.97
C LEU A 637 -15.00 -4.34 -18.99
N ILE A 638 -14.01 -3.94 -19.80
CA ILE A 638 -13.33 -4.84 -20.73
C ILE A 638 -12.62 -5.97 -19.96
N SER A 639 -11.89 -5.63 -18.89
CA SER A 639 -11.24 -6.62 -18.02
C SER A 639 -12.23 -7.63 -17.43
N LEU A 640 -13.41 -7.18 -16.99
CA LEU A 640 -14.47 -8.09 -16.52
C LEU A 640 -14.97 -9.05 -17.60
N SER A 641 -14.95 -8.66 -18.87
CA SER A 641 -15.36 -9.55 -19.97
C SER A 641 -14.26 -10.49 -20.44
N MET A 642 -12.98 -10.10 -20.37
CA MET A 642 -11.87 -10.83 -20.98
C MET A 642 -11.12 -11.77 -20.04
N LEU A 643 -11.12 -11.50 -18.73
CA LEU A 643 -10.32 -12.27 -17.79
C LEU A 643 -10.97 -13.62 -17.48
N TYR A 644 -10.17 -14.70 -17.52
CA TYR A 644 -10.62 -16.02 -17.07
C TYR A 644 -10.99 -15.98 -15.58
N GLN A 645 -10.08 -15.49 -14.74
CA GLN A 645 -10.27 -15.28 -13.31
C GLN A 645 -10.23 -13.79 -12.96
N ILE A 646 -11.20 -13.31 -12.19
CA ILE A 646 -11.27 -11.89 -11.78
C ILE A 646 -10.55 -11.73 -10.45
N ASP A 647 -9.55 -10.85 -10.41
CA ASP A 647 -8.90 -10.42 -9.17
C ASP A 647 -9.43 -9.03 -8.76
N GLY A 648 -9.91 -8.91 -7.52
CA GLY A 648 -10.52 -7.68 -7.03
C GLY A 648 -9.51 -6.55 -6.78
N ASN A 649 -8.23 -6.86 -6.58
CA ASN A 649 -7.18 -5.86 -6.34
C ASN A 649 -6.99 -4.88 -7.52
N TYR A 650 -7.29 -5.31 -8.75
CA TYR A 650 -7.18 -4.45 -9.95
C TYR A 650 -8.12 -3.24 -9.92
N PHE A 651 -9.16 -3.27 -9.09
CA PHE A 651 -10.19 -2.23 -9.03
C PHE A 651 -9.99 -1.20 -7.91
N MET A 652 -8.90 -1.28 -7.13
CA MET A 652 -8.64 -0.33 -6.02
C MET A 652 -8.62 1.13 -6.46
N LEU A 653 -8.03 1.43 -7.63
CA LEU A 653 -8.03 2.79 -8.17
C LEU A 653 -9.44 3.21 -8.60
N LEU A 654 -10.22 2.32 -9.21
CA LEU A 654 -11.62 2.59 -9.56
C LEU A 654 -12.45 2.91 -8.32
N TYR A 655 -12.31 2.14 -7.24
CA TYR A 655 -12.97 2.40 -5.96
C TYR A 655 -12.60 3.79 -5.42
N SER A 656 -11.33 4.16 -5.53
CA SER A 656 -10.83 5.46 -5.11
C SER A 656 -11.44 6.60 -5.92
N MET A 657 -11.53 6.46 -7.25
CA MET A 657 -12.14 7.48 -8.10
C MET A 657 -13.65 7.63 -7.83
N LEU A 658 -14.37 6.53 -7.57
CA LEU A 658 -15.78 6.57 -7.15
C LEU A 658 -15.95 7.32 -5.82
N ILE A 659 -15.07 7.08 -4.84
CA ILE A 659 -15.07 7.81 -3.56
C ILE A 659 -14.81 9.30 -3.77
N LEU A 660 -13.81 9.67 -4.59
CA LEU A 660 -13.49 11.07 -4.90
C LEU A 660 -14.66 11.77 -5.62
N GLY A 661 -15.29 11.07 -6.57
CA GLY A 661 -16.49 11.56 -7.25
C GLY A 661 -17.66 11.76 -6.29
N ALA A 662 -17.91 10.81 -5.39
CA ALA A 662 -18.94 10.94 -4.36
C ALA A 662 -18.65 12.10 -3.39
N CYS A 663 -17.37 12.37 -3.09
CA CYS A 663 -16.97 13.57 -2.34
C CYS A 663 -17.41 14.86 -3.04
N ARG A 664 -17.24 14.94 -4.36
CA ARG A 664 -17.73 16.08 -5.15
C ARG A 664 -19.26 16.15 -5.18
N ALA A 665 -19.94 15.02 -5.36
CA ALA A 665 -21.40 14.93 -5.34
C ALA A 665 -21.99 15.39 -3.99
N MET A 666 -21.38 15.01 -2.87
CA MET A 666 -21.85 15.38 -1.54
C MET A 666 -21.73 16.88 -1.25
N VAL A 667 -20.71 17.55 -1.80
CA VAL A 667 -20.61 19.02 -1.73
C VAL A 667 -21.77 19.67 -2.47
N TYR A 668 -22.17 19.13 -3.62
CA TYR A 668 -23.34 19.58 -4.36
C TYR A 668 -24.66 19.29 -3.63
N PHE A 669 -24.83 18.07 -3.14
CA PHE A 669 -26.01 17.66 -2.35
C PHE A 669 -26.23 18.52 -1.12
N LYS A 670 -25.17 19.09 -0.55
CA LYS A 670 -25.27 20.06 0.54
C LYS A 670 -25.92 21.37 0.09
N LYS A 671 -25.65 21.83 -1.13
CA LYS A 671 -26.25 23.06 -1.71
C LYS A 671 -27.75 22.91 -1.90
N ILE A 672 -28.20 21.75 -2.38
CA ILE A 672 -29.62 21.45 -2.64
C ILE A 672 -30.37 20.84 -1.45
N GLY A 673 -29.73 20.73 -0.27
CA GLY A 673 -30.35 20.18 0.94
C GLY A 673 -30.50 18.65 0.99
N PHE A 674 -29.97 17.90 0.02
CA PHE A 674 -30.01 16.44 -0.07
C PHE A 674 -28.97 15.72 0.81
N TYR A 675 -27.91 16.42 1.23
CA TYR A 675 -26.79 15.88 2.01
C TYR A 675 -27.19 15.07 3.27
N PRO A 676 -28.13 15.51 4.14
CA PRO A 676 -28.47 14.75 5.34
C PRO A 676 -29.07 13.37 5.03
N LEU A 677 -29.82 13.25 3.94
CA LEU A 677 -30.40 11.98 3.50
C LEU A 677 -29.29 11.06 2.96
N ALA A 678 -28.52 11.56 1.98
CA ALA A 678 -27.43 10.81 1.38
C ALA A 678 -26.38 10.36 2.41
N SER A 679 -26.04 11.22 3.37
CA SER A 679 -25.10 10.87 4.45
C SER A 679 -25.63 9.77 5.38
N LYS A 680 -26.95 9.72 5.64
CA LYS A 680 -27.54 8.66 6.47
C LYS A 680 -27.57 7.32 5.74
N CYS A 681 -27.77 7.34 4.43
CA CYS A 681 -27.73 6.14 3.59
C CYS A 681 -26.36 5.44 3.60
N LEU A 682 -25.27 6.18 3.85
CA LEU A 682 -23.92 5.59 3.93
C LEU A 682 -23.67 4.84 5.24
N ALA A 683 -24.32 5.22 6.35
CA ALA A 683 -24.06 4.63 7.67
C ALA A 683 -24.23 3.10 7.74
N PRO A 684 -25.34 2.48 7.25
CA PRO A 684 -25.48 1.03 7.30
C PRO A 684 -24.47 0.30 6.41
N LEU A 685 -24.02 0.93 5.31
CA LEU A 685 -22.97 0.38 4.46
C LEU A 685 -21.61 0.37 5.17
N LEU A 686 -21.29 1.42 5.95
CA LEU A 686 -20.07 1.44 6.76
C LEU A 686 -20.05 0.30 7.79
N VAL A 687 -21.21 -0.04 8.37
CA VAL A 687 -21.33 -1.18 9.30
C VAL A 687 -21.17 -2.51 8.58
N LEU A 688 -21.83 -2.70 7.43
CA LEU A 688 -21.62 -3.89 6.60
C LEU A 688 -20.14 -4.05 6.26
N ASN A 689 -19.50 -2.96 5.85
CA ASN A 689 -18.10 -2.99 5.47
C ASN A 689 -17.17 -3.27 6.63
N LEU A 690 -17.45 -2.75 7.83
CA LEU A 690 -16.72 -3.12 9.05
C LEU A 690 -16.74 -4.64 9.27
N ILE A 691 -17.90 -5.28 9.13
CA ILE A 691 -18.08 -6.73 9.31
C ILE A 691 -17.31 -7.48 8.22
N VAL A 692 -17.47 -7.10 6.95
CA VAL A 692 -16.77 -7.73 5.83
C VAL A 692 -15.26 -7.57 5.97
N THR A 693 -14.77 -6.38 6.28
CA THR A 693 -13.33 -6.13 6.51
C THR A 693 -12.78 -6.98 7.65
N ALA A 694 -13.52 -7.13 8.76
CA ALA A 694 -13.07 -7.93 9.88
C ALA A 694 -12.97 -9.42 9.54
N ILE A 695 -13.92 -9.94 8.76
CA ILE A 695 -14.02 -11.38 8.49
C ILE A 695 -13.22 -11.83 7.26
N SER A 696 -13.04 -10.97 6.24
CA SER A 696 -12.33 -11.34 5.03
C SER A 696 -10.83 -11.04 5.14
N SER A 697 -9.98 -12.02 4.85
CA SER A 697 -8.52 -11.88 4.79
C SER A 697 -7.97 -12.70 3.63
N TRP A 698 -6.84 -12.26 3.08
CA TRP A 698 -6.12 -13.01 2.04
C TRP A 698 -5.61 -14.39 2.51
N ALA A 699 -5.43 -14.56 3.82
CA ALA A 699 -5.05 -15.83 4.42
C ALA A 699 -6.26 -16.75 4.72
N TRP A 700 -7.49 -16.29 4.46
CA TRP A 700 -8.73 -17.00 4.85
C TRP A 700 -8.80 -17.39 6.33
N THR A 701 -8.12 -16.63 7.19
CA THR A 701 -8.12 -16.85 8.62
C THR A 701 -9.03 -15.88 9.35
N ALA A 702 -9.76 -16.43 10.31
CA ALA A 702 -10.69 -15.71 11.16
C ALA A 702 -10.04 -15.28 12.47
N GLY A 703 -10.49 -14.15 13.01
CA GLY A 703 -10.14 -13.70 14.35
C GLY A 703 -9.03 -12.65 14.41
N PHE A 704 -8.57 -12.39 15.64
CA PHE A 704 -7.34 -11.64 15.95
C PHE A 704 -6.26 -12.61 16.43
N SER A 705 -5.01 -12.14 16.38
CA SER A 705 -3.87 -12.79 17.01
C SER A 705 -4.07 -12.88 18.53
N GLU A 706 -3.50 -13.92 19.14
CA GLU A 706 -3.62 -14.14 20.57
C GLU A 706 -3.08 -12.97 21.41
N ILE A 707 -3.75 -12.70 22.52
CA ILE A 707 -3.38 -11.63 23.45
C ILE A 707 -2.28 -12.12 24.39
N HIS A 708 -1.13 -11.44 24.37
CA HIS A 708 -0.04 -11.67 25.30
C HIS A 708 0.31 -10.38 26.07
N LEU A 709 0.11 -10.36 27.38
CA LEU A 709 0.39 -9.18 28.21
C LEU A 709 1.90 -8.93 28.39
N LEU A 710 2.68 -9.99 28.57
CA LEU A 710 4.13 -9.96 28.73
C LEU A 710 4.77 -10.60 27.49
N ASN A 711 5.42 -9.78 26.67
CA ASN A 711 6.01 -10.21 25.42
C ASN A 711 7.22 -9.33 25.03
N LYS A 712 7.92 -9.68 23.95
CA LYS A 712 9.10 -8.94 23.44
C LYS A 712 8.74 -7.86 22.40
N GLY A 713 7.46 -7.52 22.26
CA GLY A 713 6.91 -6.61 21.26
C GLY A 713 6.86 -7.19 19.84
N ARG A 714 7.28 -8.45 19.63
CA ARG A 714 7.26 -9.16 18.35
C ARG A 714 7.05 -10.66 18.52
N VAL A 715 6.35 -11.28 17.58
CA VAL A 715 6.33 -12.74 17.41
C VAL A 715 7.64 -13.19 16.75
N ASN A 716 8.07 -14.41 17.04
CA ASN A 716 9.19 -15.05 16.34
C ASN A 716 8.64 -16.05 15.32
N HIS A 717 8.17 -15.54 14.18
CA HIS A 717 7.58 -16.37 13.14
C HIS A 717 8.56 -17.37 12.54
N ARG A 718 9.86 -17.02 12.46
CA ARG A 718 10.90 -17.95 11.98
C ARG A 718 11.01 -19.19 12.87
N ALA A 719 10.93 -19.00 14.19
CA ALA A 719 10.94 -20.13 15.13
C ALA A 719 9.61 -20.92 15.09
N GLN A 720 8.48 -20.26 14.84
CA GLN A 720 7.20 -20.96 14.66
C GLN A 720 7.15 -21.76 13.35
N GLU A 721 7.76 -21.25 12.29
CA GLU A 721 7.91 -21.97 11.01
C GLU A 721 8.79 -23.20 11.20
N GLN A 722 9.93 -23.06 11.88
CA GLN A 722 10.77 -24.19 12.24
C GLN A 722 10.00 -25.24 13.04
N ALA A 723 9.31 -24.85 14.12
CA ALA A 723 8.53 -25.78 14.93
C ALA A 723 7.43 -26.50 14.13
N ARG A 724 6.77 -25.82 13.19
CA ARG A 724 5.77 -26.44 12.30
C ARG A 724 6.38 -27.47 11.35
N ILE A 725 7.59 -27.24 10.87
CA ILE A 725 8.31 -28.20 10.02
C ILE A 725 8.82 -29.38 10.85
N GLU A 726 9.29 -29.15 12.08
CA GLU A 726 9.65 -30.20 13.04
C GLU A 726 8.46 -31.11 13.37
N GLU A 727 7.27 -30.53 13.60
CA GLU A 727 6.01 -31.28 13.82
C GLU A 727 5.59 -32.14 12.62
N LYS A 728 5.92 -31.71 11.40
CA LYS A 728 5.75 -32.50 10.17
C LYS A 728 6.80 -33.59 9.97
N GLY A 729 7.71 -33.76 10.93
CA GLY A 729 8.75 -34.79 10.86
C GLY A 729 9.90 -34.47 9.90
N ASN A 730 10.19 -33.18 9.68
CA ASN A 730 11.25 -32.68 8.79
C ASN A 730 12.40 -31.99 9.57
N THR A 731 12.71 -32.46 10.78
CA THR A 731 13.67 -31.78 11.66
C THR A 731 15.08 -31.83 11.10
N LEU A 732 15.54 -33.01 10.70
CA LEU A 732 16.88 -33.23 10.14
C LEU A 732 16.99 -32.64 8.73
N ILE A 733 15.94 -32.79 7.91
CA ILE A 733 15.86 -32.15 6.59
C ILE A 733 15.98 -30.62 6.72
N TRP A 734 15.23 -30.02 7.65
CA TRP A 734 15.34 -28.58 7.91
C TRP A 734 16.74 -28.20 8.35
N GLN A 735 17.35 -28.95 9.27
CA GLN A 735 18.71 -28.69 9.74
C GLN A 735 19.71 -28.70 8.59
N GLU A 736 19.65 -29.69 7.69
CA GLU A 736 20.56 -29.83 6.56
C GLU A 736 20.40 -28.68 5.55
N VAL A 737 19.17 -28.43 5.10
CA VAL A 737 18.89 -27.40 4.08
C VAL A 737 19.17 -26.00 4.62
N SER A 738 18.94 -25.76 5.93
CA SER A 738 19.11 -24.45 6.56
C SER A 738 20.56 -24.08 6.91
N GLN A 739 21.52 -25.01 6.81
CA GLN A 739 22.94 -24.71 7.09
C GLN A 739 23.49 -23.61 6.19
N ASN A 740 23.03 -23.58 4.94
CA ASN A 740 23.41 -22.57 3.96
C ASN A 740 22.15 -21.95 3.32
N PRO A 741 21.86 -20.66 3.57
CA PRO A 741 20.69 -19.99 2.99
C PRO A 741 20.79 -19.82 1.46
N GLU A 742 21.98 -20.02 0.87
CA GLU A 742 22.18 -20.01 -0.58
C GLU A 742 21.80 -21.34 -1.25
N ASN A 743 21.52 -22.40 -0.46
CA ASN A 743 21.07 -23.68 -0.99
C ASN A 743 19.82 -23.50 -1.87
N ARG A 744 19.82 -24.19 -3.01
CA ARG A 744 18.76 -24.16 -4.02
C ARG A 744 18.05 -25.50 -4.05
N VAL A 745 16.75 -25.48 -3.76
CA VAL A 745 15.94 -26.68 -3.57
C VAL A 745 14.76 -26.69 -4.54
N ILE A 746 14.51 -27.81 -5.19
CA ILE A 746 13.25 -28.05 -5.90
C ILE A 746 12.37 -28.97 -5.05
N ALA A 747 11.17 -28.50 -4.70
CA ALA A 747 10.26 -29.15 -3.78
C ALA A 747 9.04 -29.74 -4.49
N PHE A 748 8.89 -31.06 -4.41
CA PHE A 748 7.68 -31.80 -4.72
C PHE A 748 6.81 -31.85 -3.46
N GLY A 749 5.97 -30.84 -3.29
CA GLY A 749 5.13 -30.73 -2.09
C GLY A 749 4.00 -29.72 -2.22
N THR A 750 3.19 -29.66 -1.18
CA THR A 750 1.96 -28.87 -1.11
C THR A 750 2.28 -27.37 -1.15
N HIS A 751 2.03 -26.75 -2.29
CA HIS A 751 2.23 -25.31 -2.50
C HIS A 751 1.16 -24.48 -1.75
N PRO A 752 1.52 -23.36 -1.07
CA PRO A 752 2.84 -22.73 -1.02
C PRO A 752 3.69 -23.17 0.20
N TYR A 753 3.21 -24.11 1.02
CA TYR A 753 3.84 -24.44 2.30
C TYR A 753 5.20 -25.11 2.15
N CYS A 754 5.42 -25.87 1.08
CA CYS A 754 6.73 -26.45 0.73
C CYS A 754 7.83 -25.38 0.48
N LEU A 755 7.47 -24.10 0.33
CA LEU A 755 8.40 -23.00 0.10
C LEU A 755 8.99 -22.39 1.40
N GLN A 756 8.62 -22.91 2.57
CA GLN A 756 8.95 -22.31 3.88
C GLN A 756 10.37 -22.60 4.38
N PHE A 757 11.13 -23.50 3.73
CA PHE A 757 12.54 -23.71 4.09
C PHE A 757 13.32 -22.39 3.98
N PRO A 758 14.30 -22.16 4.88
CA PRO A 758 14.99 -20.88 4.99
C PRO A 758 16.14 -20.76 3.97
N CYS A 759 15.84 -21.06 2.70
CA CYS A 759 16.76 -21.03 1.57
C CYS A 759 16.00 -20.74 0.26
N ASN A 760 16.68 -20.84 -0.88
CA ASN A 760 16.05 -20.67 -2.17
C ASN A 760 15.29 -21.94 -2.56
N VAL A 761 13.96 -21.89 -2.59
CA VAL A 761 13.10 -23.04 -2.92
C VAL A 761 12.20 -22.73 -4.11
N GLU A 762 12.06 -23.65 -5.04
CA GLU A 762 11.00 -23.63 -6.04
C GLU A 762 10.12 -24.86 -5.88
N SER A 763 8.81 -24.70 -6.00
CA SER A 763 7.95 -25.88 -6.03
C SER A 763 7.89 -26.47 -7.44
N TYR A 764 7.72 -27.79 -7.55
CA TYR A 764 7.40 -28.43 -8.83
C TYR A 764 6.17 -27.79 -9.48
N LYS A 765 5.18 -27.39 -8.67
CA LYS A 765 3.99 -26.66 -9.13
C LYS A 765 4.32 -25.31 -9.75
N ASP A 766 5.31 -24.56 -9.24
CA ASP A 766 5.73 -23.29 -9.85
C ASP A 766 6.27 -23.54 -11.28
N ILE A 767 7.07 -24.60 -11.45
CA ILE A 767 7.63 -25.02 -12.75
C ILE A 767 6.52 -25.40 -13.73
N THR A 768 5.54 -26.19 -13.29
CA THR A 768 4.43 -26.67 -14.15
C THR A 768 3.26 -25.68 -14.25
N SER A 769 3.28 -24.56 -13.54
CA SER A 769 2.20 -23.58 -13.58
C SER A 769 2.15 -22.84 -14.92
N PRO A 770 1.04 -22.14 -15.25
CA PRO A 770 0.99 -21.22 -16.39
C PRO A 770 2.00 -20.07 -16.33
N TRP A 771 2.64 -19.88 -15.17
CA TRP A 771 3.67 -18.89 -14.91
C TRP A 771 5.08 -19.50 -14.85
N GLY A 772 5.22 -20.80 -15.09
CA GLY A 772 6.48 -21.51 -15.21
C GLY A 772 6.73 -21.95 -16.65
N ASN A 773 7.46 -23.05 -16.81
CA ASN A 773 7.67 -23.70 -18.09
C ASN A 773 7.60 -25.23 -17.92
N VAL A 774 6.46 -25.80 -18.32
CA VAL A 774 6.19 -27.24 -18.26
C VAL A 774 7.19 -28.04 -19.10
N GLU A 775 7.74 -27.46 -20.19
CA GLU A 775 8.70 -28.15 -21.05
C GLU A 775 9.97 -28.57 -20.32
N LEU A 776 10.29 -27.92 -19.19
CA LEU A 776 11.45 -28.23 -18.37
C LEU A 776 11.34 -29.57 -17.64
N VAL A 777 10.14 -30.11 -17.47
CA VAL A 777 9.91 -31.37 -16.74
C VAL A 777 9.33 -32.46 -17.63
N ASN A 778 9.15 -32.19 -18.93
CA ASN A 778 8.62 -33.13 -19.93
C ASN A 778 9.44 -34.42 -20.07
N SER A 779 10.74 -34.37 -19.78
CA SER A 779 11.58 -35.55 -19.71
C SER A 779 12.64 -35.41 -18.60
N PRO A 780 13.22 -36.53 -18.12
CA PRO A 780 14.32 -36.51 -17.17
C PRO A 780 15.51 -35.66 -17.65
N GLU A 781 15.88 -35.74 -18.92
CA GLU A 781 16.98 -34.97 -19.52
C GLU A 781 16.71 -33.46 -19.52
N ALA A 782 15.46 -33.07 -19.84
CA ALA A 782 15.05 -31.68 -19.79
C ALA A 782 15.15 -31.15 -18.36
N PHE A 783 14.76 -31.96 -17.38
CA PHE A 783 14.78 -31.57 -15.99
C PHE A 783 16.19 -31.53 -15.41
N GLU A 784 17.07 -32.46 -15.78
CA GLU A 784 18.51 -32.40 -15.47
C GLU A 784 19.17 -31.15 -16.05
N THR A 785 18.86 -30.82 -17.31
CA THR A 785 19.35 -29.59 -17.95
C THR A 785 18.90 -28.36 -17.17
N TYR A 786 17.65 -28.35 -16.71
CA TYR A 786 17.13 -27.27 -15.89
C TYR A 786 17.78 -27.23 -14.49
N MET A 787 17.94 -28.36 -13.81
CA MET A 787 18.60 -28.44 -12.50
C MET A 787 20.03 -27.92 -12.57
N ALA A 788 20.77 -28.27 -13.64
CA ALA A 788 22.11 -27.77 -13.90
C ALA A 788 22.12 -26.25 -14.16
N TYR A 789 21.15 -25.71 -14.92
CA TYR A 789 20.98 -24.27 -15.11
C TYR A 789 20.68 -23.55 -13.79
N ALA A 790 19.75 -24.11 -13.02
CA ALA A 790 19.28 -23.56 -11.76
C ALA A 790 20.34 -23.68 -10.66
N LYS A 791 21.35 -24.53 -10.86
CA LYS A 791 22.35 -24.94 -9.85
C LYS A 791 21.65 -25.51 -8.62
N THR A 792 20.74 -26.45 -8.86
CA THR A 792 19.95 -27.08 -7.79
C THR A 792 20.87 -27.93 -6.94
N ASP A 793 20.85 -27.72 -5.62
CA ASP A 793 21.64 -28.51 -4.67
C ASP A 793 20.85 -29.73 -4.18
N TYR A 794 19.55 -29.55 -3.96
CA TYR A 794 18.68 -30.60 -3.42
C TYR A 794 17.33 -30.71 -4.11
N VAL A 795 16.78 -31.92 -4.12
CA VAL A 795 15.38 -32.20 -4.43
C VAL A 795 14.70 -32.70 -3.16
N TYR A 796 13.58 -32.08 -2.80
CA TYR A 796 12.77 -32.44 -1.65
C TYR A 796 11.43 -33.03 -2.12
N ALA A 797 10.97 -34.11 -1.50
CA ALA A 797 9.63 -34.66 -1.69
C ALA A 797 8.89 -34.76 -0.35
N GLU A 798 7.73 -34.11 -0.26
CA GLU A 798 6.85 -34.13 0.93
C GLU A 798 6.07 -35.44 0.99
N ALA A 799 6.04 -36.06 2.17
CA ALA A 799 5.24 -37.25 2.44
C ALA A 799 3.77 -37.06 1.98
N GLY A 800 3.16 -38.06 1.35
CA GLY A 800 1.77 -38.01 0.88
C GLY A 800 1.54 -37.18 -0.38
N TYR A 801 2.56 -36.53 -0.94
CA TYR A 801 2.38 -35.69 -2.13
C TYR A 801 2.36 -36.48 -3.44
N LEU A 802 3.18 -37.54 -3.54
CA LEU A 802 3.35 -38.35 -4.77
C LEU A 802 2.86 -39.78 -4.50
N GLY A 803 1.72 -40.19 -5.07
CA GLY A 803 1.15 -41.52 -4.82
C GLY A 803 0.30 -42.08 -5.96
N PRO A 804 -0.20 -43.33 -5.85
CA PRO A 804 -1.00 -43.98 -6.89
C PRO A 804 -2.36 -43.27 -7.04
N GLY A 805 -2.44 -42.35 -8.01
CA GLY A 805 -3.62 -41.50 -8.27
C GLY A 805 -3.33 -40.00 -8.31
N SER A 806 -2.20 -39.53 -7.77
CA SER A 806 -1.72 -38.15 -7.92
C SER A 806 -0.56 -38.09 -8.92
N TRP A 807 -0.81 -37.46 -10.06
CA TRP A 807 0.20 -37.02 -11.05
C TRP A 807 1.28 -38.08 -11.34
N GLU A 808 0.87 -39.26 -11.84
CA GLU A 808 1.74 -40.42 -12.16
C GLU A 808 3.05 -40.00 -12.83
N TRP A 809 2.97 -39.04 -13.75
CA TRP A 809 4.11 -38.46 -14.45
C TRP A 809 5.20 -37.83 -13.54
N SER A 810 4.82 -37.14 -12.47
CA SER A 810 5.78 -36.50 -11.55
C SER A 810 6.51 -37.51 -10.65
N LEU A 811 5.83 -38.61 -10.28
CA LEU A 811 6.44 -39.71 -9.54
C LEU A 811 7.42 -40.49 -10.44
N ASP A 812 7.01 -40.80 -11.67
CA ASP A 812 7.87 -41.49 -12.64
C ASP A 812 9.09 -40.66 -13.02
N LEU A 813 8.94 -39.33 -13.13
CA LEU A 813 10.07 -38.41 -13.33
C LEU A 813 11.10 -38.54 -12.20
N LEU A 814 10.65 -38.56 -10.94
CA LEU A 814 11.54 -38.67 -9.78
C LEU A 814 12.25 -40.03 -9.72
N ARG A 815 11.52 -41.12 -9.96
CA ARG A 815 12.10 -42.47 -10.09
C ARG A 815 13.19 -42.53 -11.15
N GLU A 816 12.91 -41.94 -12.31
CA GLU A 816 13.83 -41.96 -13.44
C GLU A 816 15.09 -41.13 -13.15
N LEU A 817 14.97 -39.98 -12.47
CA LEU A 817 16.13 -39.22 -12.02
C LEU A 817 17.02 -40.00 -11.05
N ILE A 818 16.43 -40.77 -10.12
CA ILE A 818 17.18 -41.61 -9.19
C ILE A 818 17.86 -42.77 -9.95
N ARG A 819 17.11 -43.45 -10.83
CA ARG A 819 17.62 -44.57 -11.66
C ARG A 819 18.80 -44.15 -12.54
N ARG A 820 18.77 -42.92 -13.06
CA ARG A 820 19.85 -42.36 -13.90
C ARG A 820 21.05 -41.84 -13.09
N GLY A 821 20.97 -41.85 -11.76
CA GLY A 821 22.03 -41.35 -10.88
C GLY A 821 22.11 -39.82 -10.78
N SER A 822 21.06 -39.11 -11.22
CA SER A 822 20.99 -37.64 -11.14
C SER A 822 20.68 -37.14 -9.73
N LEU A 823 20.07 -38.00 -8.91
CA LEU A 823 19.84 -37.80 -7.49
C LEU A 823 20.60 -38.86 -6.67
N THR A 824 21.35 -38.41 -5.67
CA THR A 824 22.16 -39.26 -4.78
C THR A 824 21.99 -38.82 -3.32
N ASP A 825 22.64 -39.53 -2.40
CA ASP A 825 22.62 -39.27 -0.96
C ASP A 825 21.19 -39.12 -0.42
N LEU A 826 20.30 -40.08 -0.75
CA LEU A 826 18.90 -40.02 -0.35
C LEU A 826 18.77 -40.12 1.17
N PHE A 827 18.12 -39.13 1.76
CA PHE A 827 17.83 -39.04 3.18
C PHE A 827 16.32 -39.03 3.42
N PHE A 828 15.85 -39.86 4.33
CA PHE A 828 14.42 -40.02 4.65
C PHE A 828 14.11 -39.66 6.09
N GLU A 829 13.00 -38.95 6.29
CA GLU A 829 12.52 -38.55 7.62
C GLU A 829 10.98 -38.53 7.64
N ASN A 830 10.37 -39.49 8.34
CA ASN A 830 8.90 -39.60 8.49
C ASN A 830 8.13 -39.52 7.15
N GLY A 831 8.59 -40.26 6.14
CA GLY A 831 8.01 -40.28 4.79
C GLY A 831 8.43 -39.11 3.89
N ASN A 832 9.14 -38.10 4.41
CA ASN A 832 9.72 -37.04 3.59
C ASN A 832 11.08 -37.48 3.07
N MET A 833 11.44 -37.04 1.86
CA MET A 833 12.74 -37.31 1.24
C MET A 833 13.48 -36.02 0.94
N LEU A 834 14.78 -36.01 1.22
CA LEU A 834 15.74 -35.05 0.67
C LEU A 834 16.81 -35.82 -0.11
N ALA A 835 17.06 -35.43 -1.36
CA ALA A 835 18.11 -36.00 -2.19
C ALA A 835 19.05 -34.89 -2.67
N ARG A 836 20.35 -35.19 -2.76
CA ARG A 836 21.35 -34.29 -3.32
C ARG A 836 21.37 -34.45 -4.84
N VAL A 837 21.46 -33.34 -5.56
CA VAL A 837 21.68 -33.37 -7.01
C VAL A 837 23.14 -33.70 -7.29
N SER A 838 23.40 -34.72 -8.11
CA SER A 838 24.76 -35.17 -8.38
C SER A 838 25.45 -34.31 -9.44
N ASP A 839 26.66 -33.82 -9.14
CA ASP A 839 27.54 -33.17 -10.10
C ASP A 839 28.38 -34.17 -10.93
N THR A 840 28.39 -35.45 -10.52
CA THR A 840 29.23 -36.51 -11.10
C THR A 840 28.42 -37.75 -11.46
N ALA A 841 28.93 -38.57 -12.37
CA ALA A 841 28.29 -39.84 -12.69
C ALA A 841 28.27 -40.76 -11.45
N VAL A 842 27.07 -41.13 -11.01
CA VAL A 842 26.85 -42.10 -9.93
C VAL A 842 26.93 -43.52 -10.52
N PRO A 843 27.62 -44.48 -9.86
CA PRO A 843 27.63 -45.87 -10.30
C PRO A 843 26.23 -46.46 -10.43
N GLU A 844 26.00 -47.29 -11.46
CA GLU A 844 24.68 -47.88 -11.74
C GLU A 844 24.14 -48.72 -10.57
N GLU A 845 25.03 -49.43 -9.86
CA GLU A 845 24.67 -50.20 -8.66
C GLU A 845 24.17 -49.30 -7.52
N GLU A 846 24.80 -48.15 -7.32
CA GLU A 846 24.41 -47.17 -6.30
C GLU A 846 23.08 -46.49 -6.67
N ALA A 847 22.90 -46.12 -7.94
CA ALA A 847 21.65 -45.57 -8.45
C ALA A 847 20.47 -46.56 -8.29
N GLN A 848 20.71 -47.85 -8.56
CA GLN A 848 19.71 -48.90 -8.38
C GLN A 848 19.37 -49.12 -6.90
N ASN A 849 20.38 -49.13 -6.01
CA ASN A 849 20.16 -49.21 -4.56
C ASN A 849 19.36 -48.01 -4.03
N ASN A 850 19.65 -46.80 -4.53
CA ASN A 850 18.91 -45.60 -4.19
C ASN A 850 17.45 -45.66 -4.66
N LEU A 851 17.20 -46.24 -5.84
CA LEU A 851 15.84 -46.45 -6.35
C LEU A 851 15.06 -47.44 -5.48
N GLU A 852 15.66 -48.57 -5.13
CA GLU A 852 15.04 -49.56 -4.22
C GLU A 852 14.76 -48.96 -2.83
N LEU A 853 15.68 -48.13 -2.33
CA LEU A 853 15.50 -47.40 -1.07
C LEU A 853 14.32 -46.42 -1.16
N PHE A 854 14.22 -45.65 -2.25
CA PHE A 854 13.10 -44.74 -2.49
C PHE A 854 11.77 -45.48 -2.56
N GLU A 855 11.69 -46.58 -3.30
CA GLU A 855 10.48 -47.39 -3.40
C GLU A 855 10.08 -47.99 -2.05
N ARG A 856 11.05 -48.37 -1.22
CA ARG A 856 10.79 -48.94 0.10
C ARG A 856 10.36 -47.89 1.13
N GLU A 857 11.05 -46.76 1.23
CA GLU A 857 10.88 -45.81 2.34
C GLU A 857 9.83 -44.73 2.05
N TYR A 858 9.68 -44.31 0.79
CA TYR A 858 8.74 -43.23 0.43
C TYR A 858 7.36 -43.77 0.03
N LEU A 859 7.31 -44.79 -0.84
CA LEU A 859 6.03 -45.29 -1.37
C LEU A 859 5.27 -46.20 -0.40
N PHE A 860 5.96 -46.92 0.49
CA PHE A 860 5.26 -47.73 1.51
C PHE A 860 4.67 -46.86 2.63
N TYR A 861 5.28 -45.70 2.93
CA TYR A 861 4.73 -44.77 3.92
C TYR A 861 3.36 -44.22 3.48
N ASP A 862 3.21 -43.90 2.19
CA ASP A 862 1.93 -43.45 1.60
C ASP A 862 0.84 -44.54 1.51
N ALA A 863 1.21 -45.82 1.66
CA ALA A 863 0.26 -46.93 1.66
C ALA A 863 -0.29 -47.26 3.06
N GLU A 864 0.38 -46.83 4.13
CA GLU A 864 -0.02 -47.06 5.54
C GLU A 864 -0.56 -45.80 6.25
N ALA A 865 -0.28 -44.60 5.73
CA ALA A 865 -0.82 -43.31 6.19
C ALA A 865 -2.18 -42.98 5.57
#